data_AF-A0A924HSS4-F1
#
_entry.id   AF-A0A924HSS4-F1
#
_cell.length_a   1.000
_cell.length_b   1.000
_cell.length_c   1.000
_cell.angle_alpha   90.00
_cell.angle_beta   90.00
_cell.angle_gamma   90.00
#
_symmetry.space_group_name_H-M   'P 1'
#
loop_
_entity.id
_entity.type
_entity.pdbx_description
1 polymer ?
#
loop_
_entity_poly.entity_id
_entity_poly.type
_entity_poly.pdbx_seq_one_letter_code
_entity_poly.pdbx_strand_id
1 'polypeptide(L)'
;MKSIATLIILLLFSVATQAQVTYLKATLDGGQQVPSNASTATGIAIVRYDMGTKLLELTGDYQSLSATIAAAHIHAPAAPGTNAPVLITLTNTGGMDGKISGSGTLTPAQESDLLAGNMYVNVHNATFPGGEIRGQLTTTTAGQTDYLTARIQGAQQVPPNGSAAMGSATLLLDKTLGMVYLTGSFSGLAATANAAHIHSAAANLNGPVIIPLSVTAATQGSIHVASVIASADQIQMMSGNAYVNIHNATFSGGEIRGQLIAESQLVYLKAILQGSQQSPTNASTAMGSVIVRYSKALKSLELTGNYQNITAPISASHIHAPASPGFNAPVLFTLANTGGTSGVLSTNVTLSPAQESDLLGGLMYVNVHNASFPTGEIRGQLTTTTAGNQTYYLTGTLSGAQENPSNSSTATGNVTALLDRVTNEVFLTGNFSGLAADASAGHIHRGAAGSNGPVVVSLSPTLLTSGTLTGSSVVSSSFADSMILGFAYANIHNPSFPGGEIRAQLGNQVLPVKLTYFNGYKQNNKVTLVWESSQELDLKQFEIEQLGRENGKWINKGVVAAKKMNTVTKYSFTDIPLINNTGYGIYRLKMVDEDGRVAYSTTVKINLNINKAALSIATNPVSNGMLQYIITGLSSNRKVSVTIIDYSGKVVASTVAATLNTNFINIRNLAAGAYRLVVQADGNILQQAFTK
;
A
#
# COMPACT_ATOMS: atom_id res chain seq x y z
N MET A 1 -57.78 -53.93 6.49
CA MET A 1 -58.20 -52.60 6.01
C MET A 1 -57.28 -51.54 6.61
N LYS A 2 -56.65 -50.76 5.73
CA LYS A 2 -55.96 -49.46 5.91
C LYS A 2 -54.71 -49.42 6.79
N SER A 3 -53.55 -49.29 6.13
CA SER A 3 -52.25 -48.98 6.72
C SER A 3 -52.10 -47.48 6.98
N ILE A 4 -51.36 -47.14 8.03
CA ILE A 4 -50.99 -45.78 8.40
C ILE A 4 -49.61 -45.50 7.81
N ALA A 5 -49.52 -44.51 6.92
CA ALA A 5 -48.25 -44.02 6.38
C ALA A 5 -47.83 -42.76 7.15
N THR A 6 -46.72 -42.86 7.87
CA THR A 6 -46.06 -41.74 8.54
C THR A 6 -45.21 -40.98 7.52
N LEU A 7 -45.58 -39.72 7.24
CA LEU A 7 -44.84 -38.83 6.36
C LEU A 7 -43.69 -38.18 7.16
N ILE A 8 -42.45 -38.63 6.93
CA ILE A 8 -41.24 -37.98 7.45
C ILE A 8 -40.91 -36.80 6.52
N ILE A 9 -41.11 -35.58 7.02
CA ILE A 9 -40.66 -34.36 6.35
C ILE A 9 -39.16 -34.20 6.67
N LEU A 10 -38.31 -34.52 5.71
CA LEU A 10 -36.88 -34.27 5.78
C LEU A 10 -36.63 -32.79 5.48
N LEU A 11 -36.43 -31.96 6.53
CA LEU A 11 -35.92 -30.60 6.35
C LEU A 11 -34.47 -30.69 5.85
N LEU A 12 -34.27 -30.46 4.55
CA LEU A 12 -32.97 -30.17 3.97
C LEU A 12 -32.54 -28.77 4.44
N PHE A 13 -31.76 -28.70 5.52
CA PHE A 13 -30.97 -27.52 5.81
C PHE A 13 -29.90 -27.41 4.71
N SER A 14 -30.00 -26.41 3.85
CA SER A 14 -28.85 -25.97 3.04
C SER A 14 -27.81 -25.41 4.00
N VAL A 15 -26.85 -26.23 4.40
CA VAL A 15 -25.61 -25.72 5.01
C VAL A 15 -24.97 -24.83 3.95
N ALA A 16 -24.98 -23.52 4.18
CA ALA A 16 -24.15 -22.61 3.41
C ALA A 16 -22.71 -23.08 3.58
N THR A 17 -22.11 -23.61 2.50
CA THR A 17 -20.69 -23.94 2.48
C THR A 17 -19.94 -22.64 2.68
N GLN A 18 -19.28 -22.48 3.84
CA GLN A 18 -18.38 -21.34 4.07
C GLN A 18 -17.40 -21.27 2.90
N ALA A 19 -17.31 -20.11 2.25
CA ALA A 19 -16.22 -19.84 1.33
C ALA A 19 -14.90 -20.05 2.10
N GLN A 20 -14.16 -21.08 1.71
CA GLN A 20 -12.98 -21.53 2.43
C GLN A 20 -11.78 -20.77 1.86
N VAL A 21 -11.31 -19.76 2.59
CA VAL A 21 -10.05 -19.10 2.29
C VAL A 21 -8.92 -20.06 2.64
N THR A 22 -7.96 -20.21 1.74
CA THR A 22 -6.70 -20.91 1.98
C THR A 22 -5.53 -19.98 1.73
N TYR A 23 -4.40 -20.27 2.37
CA TYR A 23 -3.19 -19.48 2.21
C TYR A 23 -2.11 -20.32 1.53
N LEU A 24 -1.30 -19.67 0.71
CA LEU A 24 -0.11 -20.27 0.14
C LEU A 24 1.09 -19.39 0.44
N LYS A 25 2.27 -19.98 0.33
CA LYS A 25 3.53 -19.29 0.53
C LYS A 25 4.57 -19.77 -0.46
N ALA A 26 5.58 -18.92 -0.67
CA ALA A 26 6.82 -19.27 -1.33
C ALA A 26 7.99 -18.53 -0.68
N THR A 27 9.10 -19.23 -0.45
CA THR A 27 10.42 -18.63 -0.28
C THR A 27 11.06 -18.53 -1.66
N LEU A 28 11.65 -17.38 -1.99
CA LEU A 28 12.24 -17.14 -3.29
C LEU A 28 13.76 -17.10 -3.18
N ASP A 29 14.45 -17.89 -3.99
CA ASP A 29 15.92 -17.89 -4.08
C ASP A 29 16.39 -18.29 -5.49
N GLY A 30 17.69 -18.13 -5.75
CA GLY A 30 18.31 -18.49 -7.04
C GLY A 30 18.47 -20.00 -7.26
N GLY A 31 18.52 -20.79 -6.20
CA GLY A 31 18.64 -22.25 -6.25
C GLY A 31 17.39 -22.91 -6.84
N GLN A 32 16.23 -22.28 -6.68
CA GLN A 32 14.95 -22.74 -7.22
C GLN A 32 14.73 -22.38 -8.70
N GLN A 33 15.61 -21.58 -9.33
CA GLN A 33 15.50 -21.26 -10.75
C GLN A 33 15.73 -22.48 -11.65
N VAL A 34 15.28 -22.38 -12.90
CA VAL A 34 15.47 -23.44 -13.91
C VAL A 34 16.08 -22.83 -15.19
N PRO A 35 17.39 -22.97 -15.42
CA PRO A 35 18.38 -23.59 -14.53
C PRO A 35 18.65 -22.76 -13.26
N SER A 36 19.13 -23.40 -12.19
CA SER A 36 19.47 -22.72 -10.94
C SER A 36 20.63 -21.74 -11.13
N ASN A 37 20.68 -20.70 -10.29
CA ASN A 37 21.76 -19.73 -10.30
C ASN A 37 22.32 -19.49 -8.88
N ALA A 38 23.45 -18.79 -8.81
CA ALA A 38 24.18 -18.55 -7.55
C ALA A 38 23.80 -17.23 -6.87
N SER A 39 22.67 -16.60 -7.23
CA SER A 39 22.23 -15.38 -6.56
C SER A 39 21.99 -15.62 -5.08
N THR A 40 22.45 -14.68 -4.26
CA THR A 40 22.18 -14.64 -2.82
C THR A 40 20.92 -13.84 -2.49
N ALA A 41 20.22 -13.33 -3.51
CA ALA A 41 18.97 -12.63 -3.32
C ALA A 41 17.91 -13.55 -2.70
N THR A 42 17.04 -12.98 -1.89
CA THR A 42 15.98 -13.72 -1.21
C THR A 42 14.66 -12.99 -1.33
N GLY A 43 13.56 -13.70 -1.16
CA GLY A 43 12.24 -13.12 -1.07
C GLY A 43 11.22 -14.02 -0.40
N ILE A 44 10.08 -13.44 -0.05
CA ILE A 44 8.91 -14.15 0.48
C ILE A 44 7.70 -13.71 -0.34
N ALA A 45 6.84 -14.65 -0.71
CA ALA A 45 5.50 -14.37 -1.19
C ALA A 45 4.48 -15.11 -0.33
N ILE A 46 3.41 -14.39 0.02
CA ILE A 46 2.25 -14.89 0.74
C ILE A 46 1.05 -14.66 -0.16
N VAL A 47 0.27 -15.71 -0.36
CA VAL A 47 -0.95 -15.69 -1.14
C VAL A 47 -2.14 -15.95 -0.23
N ARG A 48 -3.16 -15.11 -0.35
CA ARG A 48 -4.51 -15.35 0.16
C ARG A 48 -5.36 -15.79 -1.02
N TYR A 49 -5.99 -16.97 -0.93
CA TYR A 49 -6.82 -17.52 -2.00
C TYR A 49 -8.23 -17.80 -1.49
N ASP A 50 -9.23 -17.18 -2.11
CA ASP A 50 -10.64 -17.40 -1.84
C ASP A 50 -11.17 -18.46 -2.80
N MET A 51 -11.48 -19.66 -2.29
CA MET A 51 -11.99 -20.76 -3.12
C MET A 51 -13.45 -20.55 -3.57
N GLY A 52 -14.21 -19.64 -2.97
CA GLY A 52 -15.55 -19.29 -3.42
C GLY A 52 -15.52 -18.39 -4.65
N THR A 53 -14.75 -17.31 -4.57
CA THR A 53 -14.65 -16.31 -5.64
C THR A 53 -13.54 -16.58 -6.64
N LYS A 54 -12.68 -17.57 -6.35
CA LYS A 54 -11.46 -17.90 -7.08
C LYS A 54 -10.45 -16.75 -7.13
N LEU A 55 -10.56 -15.76 -6.24
CA LEU A 55 -9.62 -14.65 -6.17
C LEU A 55 -8.32 -15.09 -5.50
N LEU A 56 -7.21 -14.98 -6.24
CA LEU A 56 -5.85 -15.05 -5.73
C LEU A 56 -5.33 -13.63 -5.46
N GLU A 57 -4.77 -13.41 -4.28
CA GLU A 57 -4.12 -12.16 -3.89
C GLU A 57 -2.72 -12.45 -3.35
N LEU A 58 -1.70 -11.90 -3.98
CA LEU A 58 -0.29 -12.06 -3.61
C LEU A 58 0.26 -10.77 -3.02
N THR A 59 0.93 -10.90 -1.89
CA THR A 59 1.87 -9.91 -1.35
C THR A 59 3.22 -10.57 -1.13
N GLY A 60 4.30 -9.85 -1.41
CA GLY A 60 5.64 -10.38 -1.20
C GLY A 60 6.70 -9.30 -1.26
N ASP A 61 7.93 -9.71 -1.04
CA ASP A 61 9.10 -8.85 -1.10
C ASP A 61 10.33 -9.60 -1.57
N TYR A 62 11.34 -8.82 -1.96
CA TYR A 62 12.65 -9.31 -2.38
C TYR A 62 13.74 -8.39 -1.84
N GLN A 63 14.92 -8.95 -1.62
CA GLN A 63 16.09 -8.22 -1.17
C GLN A 63 17.35 -8.73 -1.87
N SER A 64 18.32 -7.84 -2.02
CA SER A 64 19.67 -8.11 -2.52
C SER A 64 19.70 -8.70 -3.93
N LEU A 65 18.77 -8.31 -4.79
CA LEU A 65 18.88 -8.62 -6.22
C LEU A 65 20.18 -8.06 -6.77
N SER A 66 20.82 -8.79 -7.68
CA SER A 66 22.07 -8.38 -8.33
C SER A 66 21.93 -7.13 -9.21
N ALA A 67 20.72 -6.81 -9.63
CA ALA A 67 20.36 -5.61 -10.37
C ALA A 67 18.90 -5.22 -10.07
N THR A 68 18.55 -3.99 -10.44
CA THR A 68 17.17 -3.48 -10.31
C THR A 68 16.17 -4.42 -10.97
N ILE A 69 15.12 -4.79 -10.22
CA ILE A 69 14.02 -5.62 -10.74
C ILE A 69 13.48 -5.05 -12.06
N ALA A 70 13.24 -5.94 -13.02
CA ALA A 70 12.63 -5.62 -14.30
C ALA A 70 11.16 -6.06 -14.34
N ALA A 71 10.85 -7.23 -13.79
CA ALA A 71 9.50 -7.78 -13.76
C ALA A 71 9.35 -8.83 -12.66
N ALA A 72 8.11 -9.11 -12.28
CA ALA A 72 7.75 -10.25 -11.44
C ALA A 72 6.45 -10.87 -11.94
N HIS A 73 6.30 -12.19 -11.80
CA HIS A 73 5.18 -12.94 -12.35
C HIS A 73 4.80 -14.12 -11.46
N ILE A 74 3.55 -14.57 -11.59
CA ILE A 74 3.13 -15.93 -11.27
C ILE A 74 3.08 -16.71 -12.59
N HIS A 75 3.67 -17.90 -12.61
CA HIS A 75 3.70 -18.81 -13.75
C HIS A 75 2.92 -20.08 -13.46
N ALA A 76 2.25 -20.62 -14.47
CA ALA A 76 1.48 -21.86 -14.38
C ALA A 76 1.14 -22.45 -15.76
N PRO A 77 0.86 -23.76 -15.87
CA PRO A 77 1.09 -24.79 -14.86
C PRO A 77 2.52 -25.36 -14.93
N ALA A 78 3.20 -25.49 -13.79
CA ALA A 78 4.53 -26.07 -13.68
C ALA A 78 4.76 -26.75 -12.33
N ALA A 79 5.08 -28.04 -12.36
CA ALA A 79 5.62 -28.75 -11.21
C ALA A 79 7.00 -28.17 -10.79
N PRO A 80 7.47 -28.40 -9.55
CA PRO A 80 8.80 -28.00 -9.13
C PRO A 80 9.88 -28.46 -10.12
N GLY A 81 10.78 -27.55 -10.49
CA GLY A 81 11.86 -27.83 -11.45
C GLY A 81 11.48 -27.70 -12.93
N THR A 82 10.26 -27.29 -13.27
CA THR A 82 9.83 -27.01 -14.66
C THR A 82 9.45 -25.55 -14.86
N ASN A 83 9.58 -25.04 -16.10
CA ASN A 83 9.18 -23.68 -16.48
C ASN A 83 7.77 -23.68 -17.09
N ALA A 84 7.04 -22.58 -16.90
CA ALA A 84 5.72 -22.37 -17.48
C ALA A 84 5.54 -20.96 -18.05
N PRO A 85 4.51 -20.73 -18.90
CA PRO A 85 4.12 -19.39 -19.31
C PRO A 85 3.71 -18.49 -18.13
N VAL A 86 3.72 -17.18 -18.36
CA VAL A 86 3.21 -16.19 -17.39
C VAL A 86 1.70 -16.34 -17.27
N LEU A 87 1.22 -16.48 -16.04
CA LEU A 87 -0.20 -16.49 -15.70
C LEU A 87 -0.67 -15.12 -15.21
N ILE A 88 0.04 -14.53 -14.23
CA ILE A 88 -0.29 -13.20 -13.67
C ILE A 88 0.98 -12.35 -13.66
N THR A 89 0.88 -11.12 -14.17
CA THR A 89 1.93 -10.10 -14.00
C THR A 89 1.78 -9.40 -12.66
N LEU A 90 2.86 -9.31 -11.91
CA LEU A 90 2.90 -8.69 -10.59
C LEU A 90 3.44 -7.25 -10.70
N THR A 91 2.87 -6.37 -9.89
CA THR A 91 3.41 -5.04 -9.63
C THR A 91 4.62 -5.15 -8.73
N ASN A 92 5.60 -4.26 -8.90
CA ASN A 92 6.75 -4.14 -8.02
C ASN A 92 7.13 -2.69 -7.75
N THR A 93 7.87 -2.46 -6.65
CA THR A 93 8.31 -1.11 -6.24
C THR A 93 9.64 -0.67 -6.85
N GLY A 94 10.24 -1.45 -7.74
CA GLY A 94 11.56 -1.17 -8.29
C GLY A 94 12.71 -1.40 -7.29
N GLY A 95 13.93 -1.06 -7.70
CA GLY A 95 15.13 -1.24 -6.87
C GLY A 95 15.67 -2.68 -6.85
N MET A 96 16.73 -2.89 -6.06
CA MET A 96 17.30 -4.22 -5.76
C MET A 96 16.62 -4.89 -4.55
N ASP A 97 15.92 -4.07 -3.77
CA ASP A 97 15.06 -4.47 -2.65
C ASP A 97 13.69 -3.83 -2.86
N GLY A 98 12.62 -4.52 -2.48
CA GLY A 98 11.29 -3.97 -2.66
C GLY A 98 10.16 -4.97 -2.48
N LYS A 99 8.97 -4.56 -2.93
CA LYS A 99 7.74 -5.34 -2.84
C LYS A 99 7.33 -5.89 -4.20
N ILE A 100 6.65 -7.02 -4.15
CA ILE A 100 5.81 -7.53 -5.24
C ILE A 100 4.39 -7.69 -4.74
N SER A 101 3.42 -7.37 -5.58
CA SER A 101 2.01 -7.59 -5.29
C SER A 101 1.23 -7.84 -6.56
N GLY A 102 0.09 -8.50 -6.44
CA GLY A 102 -0.79 -8.72 -7.58
C GLY A 102 -1.96 -9.62 -7.23
N SER A 103 -2.87 -9.77 -8.18
CA SER A 103 -4.06 -10.59 -7.99
C SER A 103 -4.59 -11.10 -9.32
N GLY A 104 -5.45 -12.11 -9.24
CA GLY A 104 -6.16 -12.62 -10.40
C GLY A 104 -7.28 -13.57 -10.00
N THR A 105 -8.37 -13.57 -10.75
CA THR A 105 -9.43 -14.59 -10.62
C THR A 105 -9.02 -15.82 -11.41
N LEU A 106 -8.89 -16.96 -10.73
CA LEU A 106 -8.47 -18.22 -11.35
C LEU A 106 -9.66 -18.95 -11.98
N THR A 107 -9.40 -19.60 -13.12
CA THR A 107 -10.30 -20.63 -13.65
C THR A 107 -10.25 -21.90 -12.78
N PRO A 108 -11.24 -22.80 -12.85
CA PRO A 108 -11.20 -24.06 -12.11
C PRO A 108 -9.96 -24.93 -12.38
N ALA A 109 -9.45 -24.91 -13.62
CA ALA A 109 -8.21 -25.62 -13.96
C ALA A 109 -6.99 -25.00 -13.25
N GLN A 110 -6.89 -23.67 -13.29
CA GLN A 110 -5.83 -22.93 -12.58
C GLN A 110 -5.94 -23.08 -11.06
N GLU A 111 -7.14 -23.15 -10.49
CA GLU A 111 -7.30 -23.48 -9.07
C GLU A 111 -6.71 -24.85 -8.74
N SER A 112 -7.01 -25.87 -9.57
CA SER A 112 -6.43 -27.20 -9.40
C SER A 112 -4.90 -27.15 -9.45
N ASP A 113 -4.32 -26.35 -10.35
CA ASP A 113 -2.88 -26.15 -10.42
C ASP A 113 -2.31 -25.43 -9.20
N LEU A 114 -2.99 -24.39 -8.69
CA LEU A 114 -2.58 -23.68 -7.48
C LEU A 114 -2.55 -24.63 -6.27
N LEU A 115 -3.62 -25.39 -6.08
CA LEU A 115 -3.78 -26.29 -4.93
C LEU A 115 -2.86 -27.52 -5.02
N ALA A 116 -2.49 -27.95 -6.23
CA ALA A 116 -1.49 -29.00 -6.45
C ALA A 116 -0.05 -28.51 -6.29
N GLY A 117 0.17 -27.20 -6.09
CA GLY A 117 1.51 -26.62 -6.02
C GLY A 117 2.20 -26.54 -7.38
N ASN A 118 1.43 -26.42 -8.48
CA ASN A 118 1.90 -26.27 -9.85
C ASN A 118 1.99 -24.80 -10.30
N MET A 119 2.12 -23.86 -9.35
CA MET A 119 2.36 -22.45 -9.64
C MET A 119 3.60 -21.94 -8.92
N TYR A 120 4.33 -21.01 -9.53
CA TYR A 120 5.49 -20.39 -8.90
C TYR A 120 5.55 -18.89 -9.14
N VAL A 121 6.15 -18.20 -8.18
CA VAL A 121 6.50 -16.78 -8.26
C VAL A 121 7.91 -16.67 -8.81
N ASN A 122 8.13 -15.73 -9.73
CA ASN A 122 9.42 -15.47 -10.33
C ASN A 122 9.71 -13.97 -10.36
N VAL A 123 10.96 -13.59 -10.08
CA VAL A 123 11.43 -12.20 -10.10
C VAL A 123 12.62 -12.10 -11.04
N HIS A 124 12.56 -11.14 -11.95
CA HIS A 124 13.50 -10.97 -13.06
C HIS A 124 14.23 -9.64 -12.96
N ASN A 125 15.44 -9.57 -13.48
CA ASN A 125 16.14 -8.31 -13.74
C ASN A 125 17.00 -8.40 -15.01
N ALA A 126 17.76 -7.35 -15.28
CA ALA A 126 18.61 -7.29 -16.47
C ALA A 126 19.73 -8.35 -16.48
N THR A 127 20.26 -8.74 -15.31
CA THR A 127 21.28 -9.78 -15.18
C THR A 127 20.70 -11.17 -15.37
N PHE A 128 19.46 -11.37 -14.90
CA PHE A 128 18.73 -12.63 -14.98
C PHE A 128 17.37 -12.46 -15.68
N PRO A 129 17.34 -12.33 -17.02
CA PRO A 129 16.08 -12.17 -17.75
C PRO A 129 15.12 -13.36 -17.61
N GLY A 130 15.66 -14.58 -17.44
CA GLY A 130 14.87 -15.78 -17.17
C GLY A 130 14.33 -15.89 -15.73
N GLY A 131 14.83 -15.05 -14.81
CA GLY A 131 14.52 -15.07 -13.38
C GLY A 131 15.79 -15.12 -12.53
N GLU A 132 15.93 -14.18 -11.59
CA GLU A 132 16.98 -14.24 -10.56
C GLU A 132 16.55 -15.13 -9.41
N ILE A 133 15.35 -14.93 -8.86
CA ILE A 133 14.82 -15.71 -7.73
C ILE A 133 13.42 -16.24 -8.01
N ARG A 134 13.20 -17.51 -7.64
CA ARG A 134 11.95 -18.25 -7.86
C ARG A 134 11.51 -18.90 -6.57
N GLY A 135 10.20 -19.03 -6.39
CA GLY A 135 9.62 -19.79 -5.28
C GLY A 135 8.34 -20.50 -5.71
N GLN A 136 8.25 -21.81 -5.47
CA GLN A 136 7.01 -22.56 -5.73
C GLN A 136 5.93 -22.19 -4.70
N LEU A 137 4.72 -21.90 -5.16
CA LEU A 137 3.57 -21.68 -4.28
C LEU A 137 3.12 -23.02 -3.71
N THR A 138 3.15 -23.13 -2.38
CA THR A 138 2.71 -24.33 -1.67
C THR A 138 1.58 -23.99 -0.72
N THR A 139 0.53 -24.80 -0.72
CA THR A 139 -0.59 -24.66 0.22
C THR A 139 -0.10 -24.81 1.64
N THR A 140 -0.67 -24.01 2.55
CA THR A 140 -0.63 -24.35 3.96
C THR A 140 -1.74 -25.33 4.31
N THR A 141 -1.63 -25.97 5.48
CA THR A 141 -2.70 -26.83 5.97
C THR A 141 -3.94 -25.97 6.28
N ALA A 142 -5.04 -26.24 5.57
CA ALA A 142 -6.29 -25.49 5.71
C ALA A 142 -6.80 -25.52 7.17
N GLY A 143 -7.27 -24.38 7.67
CA GLY A 143 -7.73 -24.22 9.08
C GLY A 143 -6.60 -24.18 10.13
N GLN A 144 -5.37 -24.53 9.74
CA GLN A 144 -4.21 -24.56 10.64
C GLN A 144 -3.28 -23.36 10.43
N THR A 145 -3.74 -22.33 9.73
CA THR A 145 -2.97 -21.11 9.50
C THR A 145 -3.69 -19.86 9.95
N ASP A 146 -2.89 -18.90 10.37
CA ASP A 146 -3.35 -17.59 10.79
C ASP A 146 -2.58 -16.52 10.03
N TYR A 147 -3.33 -15.55 9.50
CA TYR A 147 -2.80 -14.37 8.84
C TYR A 147 -2.79 -13.23 9.84
N LEU A 148 -1.61 -12.65 10.07
CA LEU A 148 -1.35 -11.61 11.04
C LEU A 148 -0.88 -10.35 10.30
N THR A 149 -1.29 -9.18 10.79
CA THR A 149 -0.83 -7.90 10.27
C THR A 149 -0.31 -7.01 11.39
N ALA A 150 0.63 -6.12 11.05
CA ALA A 150 1.11 -5.08 11.96
C ALA A 150 1.23 -3.75 11.23
N ARG A 151 0.75 -2.67 11.85
CA ARG A 151 1.07 -1.29 11.47
C ARG A 151 2.18 -0.80 12.40
N ILE A 152 3.29 -0.36 11.82
CA ILE A 152 4.55 -0.12 12.54
C ILE A 152 4.82 1.38 12.58
N GLN A 153 4.93 1.98 13.77
CA GLN A 153 5.08 3.44 13.95
C GLN A 153 5.91 3.78 15.20
N GLY A 154 6.51 4.98 15.22
CA GLY A 154 7.26 5.48 16.39
C GLY A 154 6.40 5.74 17.62
N ALA A 155 5.13 6.09 17.41
CA ALA A 155 4.14 6.29 18.48
C ALA A 155 3.83 5.01 19.28
N GLN A 156 4.14 3.84 18.72
CA GLN A 156 3.91 2.53 19.34
C GLN A 156 5.14 1.98 20.06
N GLN A 157 6.27 2.72 20.06
CA GLN A 157 7.44 2.36 20.85
C GLN A 157 7.18 2.48 22.35
N VAL A 158 8.04 1.84 23.14
CA VAL A 158 7.96 1.89 24.60
C VAL A 158 9.31 2.37 25.16
N PRO A 159 9.42 3.65 25.55
CA PRO A 159 8.41 4.72 25.41
C PRO A 159 8.24 5.19 23.94
N PRO A 160 7.12 5.87 23.59
CA PRO A 160 6.95 6.48 22.28
C PRO A 160 8.05 7.50 21.97
N ASN A 161 8.55 7.53 20.73
CA ASN A 161 9.76 8.29 20.38
C ASN A 161 9.55 9.43 19.35
N GLY A 162 8.30 9.73 18.99
CA GLY A 162 7.95 10.85 18.10
C GLY A 162 8.36 10.71 16.63
N SER A 163 8.95 9.58 16.22
CA SER A 163 9.30 9.36 14.82
C SER A 163 8.04 9.35 13.94
N ALA A 164 8.13 10.07 12.81
CA ALA A 164 7.13 10.06 11.75
C ALA A 164 7.30 8.87 10.78
N ALA A 165 8.34 8.05 10.98
CA ALA A 165 8.56 6.86 10.17
C ALA A 165 7.39 5.88 10.32
N MET A 166 7.16 5.12 9.25
CA MET A 166 6.04 4.19 9.16
C MET A 166 6.49 2.89 8.53
N GLY A 167 5.81 1.81 8.88
CA GLY A 167 5.92 0.54 8.22
C GLY A 167 4.68 -0.31 8.37
N SER A 168 4.69 -1.44 7.70
CA SER A 168 3.64 -2.45 7.75
C SER A 168 4.25 -3.84 7.60
N ALA A 169 3.69 -4.83 8.26
CA ALA A 169 4.06 -6.23 8.07
C ALA A 169 2.82 -7.10 7.91
N THR A 170 2.99 -8.14 7.11
CA THR A 170 2.08 -9.27 6.95
C THR A 170 2.84 -10.53 7.34
N LEU A 171 2.21 -11.38 8.13
CA LEU A 171 2.77 -12.64 8.59
C LEU A 171 1.77 -13.76 8.37
N LEU A 172 2.22 -14.87 7.82
CA LEU A 172 1.50 -16.13 7.77
C LEU A 172 2.12 -17.09 8.78
N LEU A 173 1.34 -17.52 9.76
CA LEU A 173 1.71 -18.55 10.73
C LEU A 173 1.13 -19.89 10.30
N ASP A 174 1.98 -20.87 10.06
CA ASP A 174 1.59 -22.28 9.95
C ASP A 174 1.75 -22.96 11.31
N LYS A 175 0.62 -23.18 12.01
CA LYS A 175 0.59 -23.75 13.35
C LYS A 175 1.00 -25.22 13.39
N THR A 176 0.88 -25.91 12.26
CA THR A 176 1.21 -27.34 12.17
C THR A 176 2.70 -27.53 12.02
N LEU A 177 3.32 -26.72 11.17
CA LEU A 177 4.77 -26.73 10.95
C LEU A 177 5.53 -25.89 11.98
N GLY A 178 4.83 -25.04 12.74
CA GLY A 178 5.45 -24.02 13.58
C GLY A 178 6.28 -23.04 12.76
N MET A 179 5.85 -22.72 11.54
CA MET A 179 6.59 -21.90 10.59
C MET A 179 5.94 -20.53 10.45
N VAL A 180 6.78 -19.49 10.42
CA VAL A 180 6.39 -18.11 10.15
C VAL A 180 6.95 -17.70 8.80
N TYR A 181 6.12 -17.07 7.97
CA TYR A 181 6.51 -16.35 6.77
C TYR A 181 6.08 -14.91 6.94
N LEU A 182 7.01 -13.96 6.97
CA LEU A 182 6.69 -12.53 7.09
C LEU A 182 7.24 -11.77 5.90
N THR A 183 6.44 -10.81 5.45
CA THR A 183 6.82 -9.78 4.49
C THR A 183 6.35 -8.41 5.01
N GLY A 184 7.20 -7.39 4.97
CA GLY A 184 6.85 -6.04 5.42
C GLY A 184 7.65 -4.94 4.74
N SER A 185 7.22 -3.70 4.88
CA SER A 185 7.86 -2.51 4.32
C SER A 185 7.94 -1.41 5.36
N PHE A 186 8.92 -0.52 5.19
CA PHE A 186 9.06 0.68 6.00
C PHE A 186 9.59 1.85 5.17
N SER A 187 9.38 3.05 5.67
CA SER A 187 9.86 4.29 5.05
C SER A 187 10.01 5.40 6.09
N GLY A 188 10.91 6.33 5.80
CA GLY A 188 11.05 7.57 6.55
C GLY A 188 11.84 7.44 7.85
N LEU A 189 12.61 6.36 8.04
CA LEU A 189 13.48 6.23 9.21
C LEU A 189 14.50 7.36 9.25
N ALA A 190 14.84 7.82 10.46
CA ALA A 190 15.81 8.89 10.68
C ALA A 190 17.24 8.52 10.26
N ALA A 191 17.56 7.22 10.30
CA ALA A 191 18.84 6.67 9.85
C ALA A 191 18.64 5.29 9.20
N THR A 192 19.67 4.83 8.50
CA THR A 192 19.73 3.51 7.85
C THR A 192 19.36 2.40 8.82
N ALA A 193 18.36 1.59 8.48
CA ALA A 193 18.00 0.40 9.25
C ALA A 193 19.19 -0.56 9.36
N ASN A 194 19.42 -1.10 10.55
CA ASN A 194 20.52 -2.04 10.80
C ASN A 194 20.06 -3.35 11.47
N ALA A 195 18.83 -3.41 11.99
CA ALA A 195 18.23 -4.62 12.52
C ALA A 195 16.71 -4.51 12.49
N ALA A 196 16.04 -5.65 12.38
CA ALA A 196 14.60 -5.77 12.59
C ALA A 196 14.29 -7.11 13.24
N HIS A 197 13.27 -7.14 14.10
CA HIS A 197 12.96 -8.31 14.92
C HIS A 197 11.45 -8.47 15.11
N ILE A 198 11.04 -9.69 15.41
CA ILE A 198 9.81 -9.96 16.16
C ILE A 198 10.19 -10.23 17.61
N HIS A 199 9.46 -9.59 18.53
CA HIS A 199 9.58 -9.77 19.96
C HIS A 199 8.31 -10.38 20.56
N SER A 200 8.44 -11.01 21.73
CA SER A 200 7.32 -11.57 22.50
C SER A 200 6.98 -10.67 23.69
N ALA A 201 5.95 -9.84 23.55
CA ALA A 201 5.36 -9.08 24.66
C ALA A 201 3.97 -8.51 24.30
N ALA A 202 3.15 -8.33 25.33
CA ALA A 202 1.89 -7.59 25.23
C ALA A 202 2.12 -6.12 24.79
N ALA A 203 1.03 -5.46 24.37
CA ALA A 203 1.04 -4.03 24.06
C ALA A 203 1.63 -3.22 25.23
N ASN A 204 2.43 -2.20 24.89
CA ASN A 204 3.08 -1.29 25.84
C ASN A 204 4.15 -1.93 26.76
N LEU A 205 4.50 -3.20 26.57
CA LEU A 205 5.62 -3.85 27.24
C LEU A 205 6.74 -4.16 26.24
N ASN A 206 7.99 -4.16 26.70
CA ASN A 206 9.13 -4.67 25.96
C ASN A 206 9.35 -6.15 26.33
N GLY A 207 9.80 -6.95 25.37
CA GLY A 207 10.07 -8.38 25.60
C GLY A 207 11.24 -8.91 24.78
N PRO A 208 11.60 -10.19 24.97
CA PRO A 208 12.73 -10.80 24.28
C PRO A 208 12.48 -10.88 22.77
N VAL A 209 13.58 -10.85 22.00
CA VAL A 209 13.56 -11.18 20.56
C VAL A 209 13.24 -12.66 20.42
N ILE A 210 12.30 -12.99 19.53
CA ILE A 210 11.95 -14.36 19.17
C ILE A 210 12.29 -14.70 17.72
N ILE A 211 12.31 -13.71 16.81
CA ILE A 211 12.72 -13.93 15.42
C ILE A 211 13.53 -12.72 14.91
N PRO A 212 14.78 -12.90 14.45
CA PRO A 212 15.48 -11.89 13.66
C PRO A 212 14.93 -11.83 12.23
N LEU A 213 14.82 -10.62 11.68
CA LEU A 213 14.31 -10.39 10.33
C LEU A 213 15.43 -9.90 9.40
N SER A 214 15.39 -10.32 8.14
CA SER A 214 16.13 -9.64 7.08
C SER A 214 15.55 -8.25 6.90
N VAL A 215 16.40 -7.22 6.80
CA VAL A 215 15.99 -5.82 6.65
C VAL A 215 16.86 -5.13 5.61
N THR A 216 16.23 -4.38 4.71
CA THR A 216 16.95 -3.50 3.78
C THR A 216 17.77 -2.46 4.56
N ALA A 217 19.07 -2.38 4.31
CA ALA A 217 19.96 -1.41 4.95
C ALA A 217 19.80 -0.01 4.32
N ALA A 218 18.64 0.63 4.53
CA ALA A 218 18.32 1.99 4.10
C ALA A 218 17.29 2.64 5.03
N THR A 219 16.89 3.89 4.74
CA THR A 219 15.83 4.61 5.49
C THR A 219 14.41 4.22 5.05
N GLN A 220 14.32 3.42 3.98
CA GLN A 220 13.10 2.82 3.45
C GLN A 220 13.45 1.48 2.80
N GLY A 221 12.52 0.53 2.79
CA GLY A 221 12.76 -0.78 2.19
C GLY A 221 11.82 -1.84 2.73
N SER A 222 12.29 -3.08 2.72
CA SER A 222 11.51 -4.25 3.12
C SER A 222 12.10 -4.97 4.33
N ILE A 223 11.24 -5.73 5.00
CA ILE A 223 11.61 -6.76 5.98
C ILE A 223 11.00 -8.10 5.55
N HIS A 224 11.72 -9.19 5.77
CA HIS A 224 11.17 -10.54 5.61
C HIS A 224 11.82 -11.58 6.48
N VAL A 225 11.14 -12.71 6.65
CA VAL A 225 11.70 -13.94 7.20
C VAL A 225 10.86 -15.15 6.80
N ALA A 226 11.51 -16.31 6.68
CA ALA A 226 10.89 -17.62 6.84
C ALA A 226 11.61 -18.34 7.98
N SER A 227 10.94 -18.67 9.08
CA SER A 227 11.57 -19.29 10.25
C SER A 227 10.65 -20.25 10.99
N VAL A 228 11.23 -21.31 11.54
CA VAL A 228 10.58 -22.14 12.56
C VAL A 228 10.52 -21.36 13.87
N ILE A 229 9.46 -21.54 14.64
CA ILE A 229 9.27 -20.99 15.98
C ILE A 229 8.75 -22.03 16.98
N ALA A 230 9.04 -21.79 18.26
CA ALA A 230 8.55 -22.62 19.35
C ALA A 230 7.03 -22.45 19.56
N SER A 231 6.36 -23.50 20.06
CA SER A 231 4.92 -23.46 20.34
C SER A 231 4.52 -22.37 21.33
N ALA A 232 5.41 -22.01 22.26
CA ALA A 232 5.18 -20.89 23.19
C ALA A 232 5.07 -19.55 22.46
N ASP A 233 5.91 -19.31 21.45
CA ASP A 233 5.89 -18.08 20.65
C ASP A 233 4.67 -18.02 19.74
N GLN A 234 4.22 -19.17 19.21
CA GLN A 234 2.96 -19.27 18.49
C GLN A 234 1.79 -18.80 19.36
N ILE A 235 1.74 -19.23 20.62
CA ILE A 235 0.70 -18.81 21.57
C ILE A 235 0.77 -17.30 21.81
N GLN A 236 1.97 -16.72 21.94
CA GLN A 236 2.13 -15.28 22.15
C GLN A 236 1.65 -14.49 20.92
N MET A 237 2.03 -14.91 19.71
CA MET A 237 1.52 -14.30 18.47
C MET A 237 -0.01 -14.34 18.38
N MET A 238 -0.60 -15.51 18.66
CA MET A 238 -2.05 -15.69 18.62
C MET A 238 -2.79 -14.94 19.74
N SER A 239 -2.10 -14.62 20.83
CA SER A 239 -2.64 -13.83 21.94
C SER A 239 -2.45 -12.32 21.75
N GLY A 240 -1.94 -11.86 20.60
CA GLY A 240 -1.65 -10.45 20.36
C GLY A 240 -0.46 -9.91 21.16
N ASN A 241 0.39 -10.81 21.66
CA ASN A 241 1.55 -10.52 22.50
C ASN A 241 2.86 -10.68 21.70
N ALA A 242 2.88 -10.28 20.44
CA ALA A 242 4.11 -10.27 19.65
C ALA A 242 4.14 -9.06 18.71
N TYR A 243 5.27 -8.37 18.63
CA TYR A 243 5.41 -7.16 17.81
C TYR A 243 6.63 -7.20 16.90
N VAL A 244 6.50 -6.52 15.76
CA VAL A 244 7.62 -6.21 14.84
C VAL A 244 8.27 -4.91 15.30
N ASN A 245 9.60 -4.85 15.27
CA ASN A 245 10.39 -3.67 15.60
C ASN A 245 11.51 -3.46 14.56
N ILE A 246 11.83 -2.21 14.21
CA ILE A 246 12.92 -1.85 13.29
C ILE A 246 13.84 -0.82 13.96
N HIS A 247 15.15 -1.06 13.89
CA HIS A 247 16.20 -0.34 14.59
C HIS A 247 17.15 0.36 13.61
N ASN A 248 17.81 1.41 14.09
CA ASN A 248 18.95 2.02 13.42
C ASN A 248 19.92 2.62 14.43
N ALA A 249 20.98 3.27 13.93
CA ALA A 249 22.01 3.87 14.76
C ALA A 249 21.50 5.01 15.68
N THR A 250 20.43 5.71 15.30
CA THR A 250 19.82 6.78 16.12
C THR A 250 18.90 6.21 17.19
N PHE A 251 18.21 5.11 16.88
CA PHE A 251 17.23 4.46 17.74
C PHE A 251 17.61 2.99 18.00
N SER A 252 18.60 2.77 18.87
CA SER A 252 19.10 1.42 19.19
C SER A 252 18.03 0.53 19.83
N GLY A 253 17.12 1.10 20.63
CA GLY A 253 15.94 0.40 21.19
C GLY A 253 14.81 0.13 20.17
N GLY A 254 14.89 0.71 18.98
CA GLY A 254 13.87 0.65 17.93
C GLY A 254 13.34 2.03 17.57
N GLU A 255 13.27 2.36 16.28
CA GLU A 255 12.62 3.57 15.79
C GLU A 255 11.12 3.37 15.64
N ILE A 256 10.68 2.25 15.06
CA ILE A 256 9.25 1.99 14.78
C ILE A 256 8.84 0.57 15.19
N ARG A 257 7.68 0.44 15.85
CA ARG A 257 7.13 -0.81 16.39
C ARG A 257 5.67 -1.00 15.96
N GLY A 258 5.24 -2.25 15.80
CA GLY A 258 3.83 -2.59 15.55
C GLY A 258 3.45 -3.96 16.11
N GLN A 259 2.36 -4.04 16.89
CA GLN A 259 1.84 -5.33 17.36
C GLN A 259 1.29 -6.15 16.19
N LEU A 260 1.60 -7.45 16.19
CA LEU A 260 1.02 -8.43 15.27
C LEU A 260 -0.37 -8.81 15.77
N ILE A 261 -1.35 -8.66 14.89
CA ILE A 261 -2.75 -8.95 15.19
C ILE A 261 -3.22 -10.02 14.21
N ALA A 262 -3.63 -11.17 14.74
CA ALA A 262 -4.24 -12.24 13.97
C ALA A 262 -5.65 -11.89 13.52
N GLU A 263 -5.92 -12.06 12.22
CA GLU A 263 -7.25 -11.83 11.64
C GLU A 263 -8.31 -12.71 12.29
N SER A 264 -7.97 -13.95 12.68
CA SER A 264 -8.89 -14.86 13.38
C SER A 264 -9.29 -14.38 14.78
N GLN A 265 -8.52 -13.46 15.35
CA GLN A 265 -8.80 -12.82 16.63
C GLN A 265 -9.58 -11.52 16.48
N LEU A 266 -9.84 -11.06 15.25
CA LEU A 266 -10.67 -9.90 14.98
C LEU A 266 -12.10 -10.33 14.65
N VAL A 267 -13.05 -9.63 15.26
CA VAL A 267 -14.48 -9.71 14.92
C VAL A 267 -14.93 -8.32 14.57
N TYR A 268 -15.59 -8.18 13.43
CA TYR A 268 -16.18 -6.92 13.03
C TYR A 268 -17.68 -6.99 13.27
N LEU A 269 -18.25 -5.93 13.83
CA LEU A 269 -19.68 -5.76 13.98
C LEU A 269 -20.08 -4.42 13.38
N LYS A 270 -21.35 -4.31 13.05
CA LYS A 270 -21.94 -3.09 12.52
C LYS A 270 -23.36 -2.91 13.02
N ALA A 271 -23.84 -1.68 13.00
CA ALA A 271 -25.26 -1.38 13.15
C ALA A 271 -25.63 -0.11 12.39
N ILE A 272 -26.82 -0.12 11.79
CA ILE A 272 -27.50 1.11 11.36
C ILE A 272 -28.32 1.59 12.55
N LEU A 273 -28.21 2.87 12.90
CA LEU A 273 -28.97 3.48 13.99
C LEU A 273 -30.22 4.17 13.41
N GLN A 274 -31.42 3.81 13.88
CA GLN A 274 -32.69 4.42 13.42
C GLN A 274 -33.73 4.48 14.54
N GLY A 275 -34.72 5.39 14.41
CA GLY A 275 -35.86 5.48 15.33
C GLY A 275 -36.77 4.24 15.29
N SER A 276 -36.85 3.58 14.13
CA SER A 276 -37.55 2.31 13.91
C SER A 276 -36.96 1.13 14.70
N GLN A 277 -35.74 1.27 15.20
CA GLN A 277 -35.06 0.23 15.98
C GLN A 277 -35.12 0.47 17.50
N GLN A 278 -35.75 1.57 17.95
CA GLN A 278 -35.99 1.85 19.36
C GLN A 278 -37.04 0.92 19.97
N SER A 279 -37.05 0.82 21.30
CA SER A 279 -38.08 0.12 22.06
C SER A 279 -38.67 1.04 23.14
N PRO A 280 -39.88 1.59 22.97
CA PRO A 280 -40.73 1.50 21.78
C PRO A 280 -40.14 2.26 20.58
N THR A 281 -40.52 1.87 19.36
CA THR A 281 -40.09 2.53 18.12
C THR A 281 -40.59 3.98 18.09
N ASN A 282 -39.81 4.89 17.50
CA ASN A 282 -40.25 6.26 17.22
C ASN A 282 -40.13 6.61 15.73
N ALA A 283 -40.77 7.71 15.33
CA ALA A 283 -40.85 8.14 13.93
C ALA A 283 -39.69 9.06 13.50
N SER A 284 -38.60 9.18 14.28
CA SER A 284 -37.47 10.02 13.88
C SER A 284 -36.85 9.52 12.58
N THR A 285 -36.58 10.47 11.68
CA THR A 285 -35.85 10.25 10.44
C THR A 285 -34.33 10.38 10.62
N ALA A 286 -33.87 10.67 11.85
CA ALA A 286 -32.47 10.64 12.18
C ALA A 286 -31.88 9.25 11.88
N MET A 287 -30.61 9.24 11.52
CA MET A 287 -29.90 8.01 11.21
C MET A 287 -28.47 8.06 11.70
N GLY A 288 -27.84 6.90 11.76
CA GLY A 288 -26.42 6.78 12.03
C GLY A 288 -25.90 5.43 11.59
N SER A 289 -24.59 5.28 11.63
CA SER A 289 -23.92 4.01 11.38
C SER A 289 -22.78 3.83 12.37
N VAL A 290 -22.58 2.60 12.83
CA VAL A 290 -21.46 2.25 13.69
C VAL A 290 -20.78 1.02 13.16
N ILE A 291 -19.45 1.01 13.26
CA ILE A 291 -18.58 -0.11 13.01
C ILE A 291 -17.83 -0.38 14.32
N VAL A 292 -17.82 -1.64 14.71
CA VAL A 292 -17.04 -2.14 15.85
C VAL A 292 -15.97 -3.07 15.32
N ARG A 293 -14.74 -2.82 15.76
CA ARG A 293 -13.61 -3.75 15.62
C ARG A 293 -13.31 -4.32 17.00
N TYR A 294 -13.60 -5.60 17.18
CA TYR A 294 -13.36 -6.32 18.43
C TYR A 294 -12.13 -7.23 18.31
N SER A 295 -11.22 -7.16 19.28
CA SER A 295 -10.10 -8.07 19.42
C SER A 295 -10.39 -9.10 20.52
N LYS A 296 -10.56 -10.37 20.15
CA LYS A 296 -10.69 -11.50 21.09
C LYS A 296 -9.45 -11.68 21.95
N ALA A 297 -8.28 -11.37 21.41
CA ALA A 297 -7.00 -11.48 22.09
C ALA A 297 -6.86 -10.42 23.19
N LEU A 298 -7.15 -9.16 22.86
CA LEU A 298 -7.01 -8.04 23.79
C LEU A 298 -8.28 -7.76 24.61
N LYS A 299 -9.38 -8.46 24.30
CA LYS A 299 -10.74 -8.16 24.76
C LYS A 299 -11.17 -6.71 24.52
N SER A 300 -10.55 -6.03 23.56
CA SER A 300 -10.80 -4.61 23.27
C SER A 300 -11.87 -4.45 22.21
N LEU A 301 -12.89 -3.64 22.51
CA LEU A 301 -13.94 -3.19 21.62
C LEU A 301 -13.62 -1.74 21.21
N GLU A 302 -13.27 -1.54 19.94
CA GLU A 302 -13.11 -0.22 19.32
C GLU A 302 -14.35 0.08 18.48
N LEU A 303 -15.10 1.13 18.83
CA LEU A 303 -16.26 1.60 18.08
C LEU A 303 -15.91 2.91 17.38
N THR A 304 -16.22 2.98 16.09
CA THR A 304 -16.27 4.22 15.31
C THR A 304 -17.62 4.31 14.61
N GLY A 305 -18.25 5.47 14.66
CA GLY A 305 -19.53 5.67 13.97
C GLY A 305 -19.92 7.11 13.85
N ASN A 306 -21.15 7.33 13.42
CA ASN A 306 -21.73 8.65 13.25
C ASN A 306 -23.23 8.66 13.53
N TYR A 307 -23.76 9.88 13.61
CA TYR A 307 -25.19 10.19 13.63
C TYR A 307 -25.44 11.45 12.79
N GLN A 308 -26.64 11.58 12.27
CA GLN A 308 -27.09 12.73 11.49
C GLN A 308 -28.57 12.99 11.69
N ASN A 309 -28.95 14.27 11.57
CA ASN A 309 -30.32 14.76 11.62
C ASN A 309 -31.07 14.42 12.93
N ILE A 310 -30.35 14.31 14.04
CA ILE A 310 -30.93 14.20 15.39
C ILE A 310 -31.77 15.46 15.66
N THR A 311 -32.99 15.31 16.17
CA THR A 311 -33.96 16.43 16.23
C THR A 311 -33.57 17.58 17.14
N ALA A 312 -32.73 17.32 18.14
CA ALA A 312 -32.18 18.31 19.06
C ALA A 312 -30.72 17.93 19.38
N PRO A 313 -29.87 18.87 19.83
CA PRO A 313 -28.49 18.55 20.20
C PRO A 313 -28.43 17.32 21.11
N ILE A 314 -27.58 16.36 20.73
CA ILE A 314 -27.35 15.12 21.47
C ILE A 314 -27.04 15.43 22.94
N SER A 315 -27.69 14.70 23.86
CA SER A 315 -27.46 14.82 25.29
C SER A 315 -26.63 13.66 25.84
N ALA A 316 -26.73 12.47 25.23
CA ALA A 316 -25.97 11.29 25.62
C ALA A 316 -25.91 10.25 24.48
N SER A 317 -24.94 9.34 24.58
CA SER A 317 -24.77 8.21 23.67
C SER A 317 -24.14 7.04 24.42
N HIS A 318 -24.64 5.83 24.21
CA HIS A 318 -24.27 4.66 25.01
C HIS A 318 -24.21 3.36 24.20
N ILE A 319 -23.49 2.38 24.73
CA ILE A 319 -23.69 0.95 24.49
C ILE A 319 -24.50 0.39 25.65
N HIS A 320 -25.51 -0.43 25.36
CA HIS A 320 -26.36 -1.12 26.33
C HIS A 320 -26.22 -2.63 26.19
N ALA A 321 -26.27 -3.35 27.31
CA ALA A 321 -26.26 -4.81 27.35
C ALA A 321 -26.70 -5.36 28.73
N PRO A 322 -27.11 -6.64 28.82
CA PRO A 322 -27.45 -7.52 27.70
C PRO A 322 -28.93 -7.35 27.29
N ALA A 323 -29.20 -7.26 25.99
CA ALA A 323 -30.55 -7.28 25.44
C ALA A 323 -30.61 -7.87 24.03
N SER A 324 -31.52 -8.82 23.83
CA SER A 324 -31.92 -9.29 22.50
C SER A 324 -32.54 -8.14 21.68
N PRO A 325 -32.55 -8.23 20.34
CA PRO A 325 -33.19 -7.24 19.49
C PRO A 325 -34.63 -6.93 19.93
N GLY A 326 -34.95 -5.65 20.12
CA GLY A 326 -36.28 -5.17 20.53
C GLY A 326 -36.47 -4.98 22.03
N PHE A 327 -35.51 -5.39 22.87
CA PHE A 327 -35.55 -5.19 24.32
C PHE A 327 -34.55 -4.12 24.77
N ASN A 328 -34.87 -3.46 25.89
CA ASN A 328 -34.00 -2.46 26.52
C ASN A 328 -33.10 -3.12 27.57
N ALA A 329 -31.91 -2.56 27.74
CA ALA A 329 -30.96 -2.95 28.78
C ALA A 329 -30.40 -1.73 29.52
N PRO A 330 -29.79 -1.91 30.70
CA PRO A 330 -28.99 -0.89 31.35
C PRO A 330 -27.85 -0.38 30.45
N VAL A 331 -27.38 0.83 30.75
CA VAL A 331 -26.17 1.39 30.11
C VAL A 331 -24.96 0.55 30.53
N LEU A 332 -24.19 0.10 29.55
CA LEU A 332 -22.93 -0.60 29.76
C LEU A 332 -21.74 0.35 29.65
N PHE A 333 -21.69 1.15 28.58
CA PHE A 333 -20.61 2.10 28.32
C PHE A 333 -21.15 3.42 27.77
N THR A 334 -20.52 4.54 28.14
CA THR A 334 -20.74 5.84 27.51
C THR A 334 -19.85 5.99 26.28
N LEU A 335 -20.40 6.55 25.21
CA LEU A 335 -19.68 6.88 23.99
C LEU A 335 -19.25 8.35 23.98
N ALA A 336 -18.04 8.61 23.50
CA ALA A 336 -17.64 9.96 23.15
C ALA A 336 -18.41 10.39 21.90
N ASN A 337 -18.83 11.66 21.87
CA ASN A 337 -19.52 12.26 20.73
C ASN A 337 -19.14 13.73 20.56
N THR A 338 -19.37 14.28 19.36
CA THR A 338 -19.01 15.67 19.02
C THR A 338 -20.09 16.72 19.34
N GLY A 339 -21.20 16.35 19.98
CA GLY A 339 -22.32 17.27 20.20
C GLY A 339 -23.10 17.64 18.92
N GLY A 340 -24.14 18.45 19.09
CA GLY A 340 -24.97 18.93 17.98
C GLY A 340 -25.97 17.90 17.45
N THR A 341 -26.48 18.12 16.24
CA THR A 341 -27.51 17.29 15.60
C THR A 341 -26.93 16.27 14.61
N SER A 342 -25.65 16.42 14.25
CA SER A 342 -24.89 15.48 13.42
C SER A 342 -23.46 15.45 13.91
N GLY A 343 -22.85 14.27 13.95
CA GLY A 343 -21.53 14.12 14.57
C GLY A 343 -21.02 12.68 14.58
N VAL A 344 -19.86 12.49 15.18
CA VAL A 344 -19.23 11.16 15.29
C VAL A 344 -19.45 10.54 16.67
N LEU A 345 -19.41 9.21 16.71
CA LEU A 345 -19.42 8.38 17.91
C LEU A 345 -18.11 7.61 18.00
N SER A 346 -17.54 7.51 19.19
CA SER A 346 -16.39 6.62 19.42
C SER A 346 -16.32 6.08 20.84
N THR A 347 -15.72 4.90 20.97
CA THR A 347 -15.24 4.39 22.25
C THR A 347 -14.14 3.36 22.03
N ASN A 348 -13.32 3.14 23.06
CA ASN A 348 -12.38 2.04 23.13
C ASN A 348 -12.39 1.49 24.56
N VAL A 349 -12.90 0.28 24.74
CA VAL A 349 -13.10 -0.34 26.06
C VAL A 349 -12.62 -1.78 26.06
N THR A 350 -12.19 -2.26 27.22
CA THR A 350 -11.88 -3.68 27.44
C THR A 350 -13.09 -4.38 28.04
N LEU A 351 -13.50 -5.50 27.44
CA LEU A 351 -14.65 -6.29 27.86
C LEU A 351 -14.25 -7.37 28.88
N SER A 352 -15.13 -7.61 29.85
CA SER A 352 -15.08 -8.82 30.66
C SER A 352 -15.51 -10.05 29.83
N PRO A 353 -15.23 -11.29 30.27
CA PRO A 353 -15.67 -12.49 29.57
C PRO A 353 -17.21 -12.57 29.37
N ALA A 354 -17.99 -12.10 30.35
CA ALA A 354 -19.45 -12.05 30.22
C ALA A 354 -19.89 -11.02 29.16
N GLN A 355 -19.27 -9.84 29.15
CA GLN A 355 -19.53 -8.82 28.14
C GLN A 355 -19.10 -9.26 26.74
N GLU A 356 -17.99 -10.00 26.61
CA GLU A 356 -17.61 -10.62 25.32
C GLU A 356 -18.69 -11.60 24.84
N SER A 357 -19.21 -12.45 25.73
CA SER A 357 -20.31 -13.35 25.40
C SER A 357 -21.56 -12.57 24.94
N ASP A 358 -21.87 -11.45 25.59
CA ASP A 358 -22.99 -10.60 25.19
C ASP A 358 -22.76 -9.94 23.82
N LEU A 359 -21.54 -9.47 23.53
CA LEU A 359 -21.19 -8.88 22.24
C LEU A 359 -21.33 -9.93 21.12
N LEU A 360 -20.69 -11.09 21.29
CA LEU A 360 -20.66 -12.16 20.29
C LEU A 360 -22.01 -12.86 20.14
N GLY A 361 -22.84 -12.83 21.18
CA GLY A 361 -24.23 -13.30 21.16
C GLY A 361 -25.21 -12.29 20.53
N GLY A 362 -24.74 -11.12 20.09
CA GLY A 362 -25.59 -10.08 19.51
C GLY A 362 -26.54 -9.45 20.52
N LEU A 363 -26.16 -9.37 21.80
CA LEU A 363 -26.94 -8.82 22.90
C LEU A 363 -26.55 -7.37 23.26
N MET A 364 -25.72 -6.73 22.45
CA MET A 364 -25.34 -5.32 22.61
C MET A 364 -25.97 -4.42 21.56
N TYR A 365 -26.40 -3.23 21.96
CA TYR A 365 -26.87 -2.20 21.04
C TYR A 365 -26.32 -0.82 21.39
N VAL A 366 -26.24 0.04 20.36
CA VAL A 366 -25.88 1.45 20.49
C VAL A 366 -27.14 2.30 20.53
N ASN A 367 -27.15 3.34 21.35
CA ASN A 367 -28.26 4.27 21.50
C ASN A 367 -27.77 5.72 21.57
N VAL A 368 -28.54 6.65 21.00
CA VAL A 368 -28.27 8.09 20.99
C VAL A 368 -29.50 8.83 21.50
N HIS A 369 -29.29 9.78 22.42
CA HIS A 369 -30.33 10.48 23.17
C HIS A 369 -30.23 11.98 22.97
N ASN A 370 -31.36 12.68 23.11
CA ASN A 370 -31.39 14.14 23.24
C ASN A 370 -32.52 14.58 24.18
N ALA A 371 -32.74 15.90 24.29
CA ALA A 371 -33.78 16.46 25.14
C ALA A 371 -35.21 16.05 24.74
N SER A 372 -35.48 15.87 23.45
CA SER A 372 -36.79 15.43 22.92
C SER A 372 -37.01 13.93 23.06
N PHE A 373 -35.92 13.16 23.10
CA PHE A 373 -35.90 11.70 23.18
C PHE A 373 -34.98 11.23 24.32
N PRO A 374 -35.37 11.44 25.60
CA PRO A 374 -34.52 11.12 26.74
C PRO A 374 -34.23 9.62 26.86
N THR A 375 -35.14 8.76 26.38
CA THR A 375 -34.95 7.29 26.35
C THR A 375 -34.22 6.79 25.11
N GLY A 376 -33.94 7.67 24.14
CA GLY A 376 -33.23 7.36 22.90
C GLY A 376 -34.02 7.80 21.67
N GLU A 377 -33.36 8.53 20.76
CA GLU A 377 -33.90 8.89 19.44
C GLU A 377 -33.60 7.80 18.42
N ILE A 378 -32.34 7.35 18.32
CA ILE A 378 -31.91 6.31 17.37
C ILE A 378 -31.12 5.21 18.06
N ARG A 379 -31.44 3.96 17.69
CA ARG A 379 -30.84 2.73 18.25
C ARG A 379 -30.37 1.83 17.12
N GLY A 380 -29.34 1.02 17.38
CA GLY A 380 -28.98 -0.08 16.48
C GLY A 380 -28.33 -1.25 17.21
N GLN A 381 -28.84 -2.46 16.93
CA GLN A 381 -28.26 -3.70 17.46
C GLN A 381 -26.92 -3.97 16.78
N LEU A 382 -25.87 -4.25 17.56
CA LEU A 382 -24.60 -4.71 17.00
C LEU A 382 -24.75 -6.12 16.46
N THR A 383 -24.57 -6.26 15.15
CA THR A 383 -24.58 -7.55 14.45
C THR A 383 -23.19 -7.84 13.92
N THR A 384 -22.70 -9.06 14.13
CA THR A 384 -21.43 -9.52 13.56
C THR A 384 -21.52 -9.51 12.03
N THR A 385 -20.45 -9.08 11.36
CA THR A 385 -20.27 -9.47 9.95
C THR A 385 -20.08 -10.98 9.88
N THR A 386 -20.18 -11.56 8.69
CA THR A 386 -19.98 -13.00 8.53
C THR A 386 -18.60 -13.38 9.07
N ALA A 387 -18.58 -14.19 10.13
CA ALA A 387 -17.37 -14.51 10.88
C ALA A 387 -16.36 -15.27 10.01
N GLY A 388 -15.12 -14.76 9.92
CA GLY A 388 -14.01 -15.37 9.20
C GLY A 388 -13.09 -14.33 8.54
N ASN A 389 -11.96 -14.78 7.98
CA ASN A 389 -10.95 -13.95 7.30
C ASN A 389 -11.44 -13.33 5.98
N GLN A 390 -12.74 -13.00 5.88
CA GLN A 390 -13.45 -12.55 4.69
C GLN A 390 -14.13 -11.19 4.88
N THR A 391 -13.92 -10.55 6.02
CA THR A 391 -14.28 -9.15 6.22
C THR A 391 -13.03 -8.27 6.08
N TYR A 392 -13.11 -7.24 5.24
CA TYR A 392 -12.04 -6.26 5.05
C TYR A 392 -12.41 -4.95 5.73
N TYR A 393 -11.50 -4.45 6.56
CA TYR A 393 -11.61 -3.16 7.23
C TYR A 393 -10.75 -2.14 6.47
N LEU A 394 -11.41 -1.28 5.70
CA LEU A 394 -10.78 -0.31 4.81
C LEU A 394 -10.96 1.09 5.38
N THR A 395 -9.91 1.89 5.41
CA THR A 395 -9.97 3.29 5.83
C THR A 395 -9.40 4.20 4.75
N GLY A 396 -9.88 5.44 4.72
CA GLY A 396 -9.37 6.46 3.82
C GLY A 396 -9.55 7.86 4.39
N THR A 397 -8.61 8.75 4.09
CA THR A 397 -8.72 10.18 4.42
C THR A 397 -9.19 10.91 3.18
N LEU A 398 -10.28 11.68 3.30
CA LEU A 398 -10.85 12.47 2.21
C LEU A 398 -10.07 13.78 2.08
N SER A 399 -9.60 14.10 0.86
CA SER A 399 -8.99 15.41 0.57
C SER A 399 -9.20 15.82 -0.90
N GLY A 400 -9.14 17.12 -1.17
CA GLY A 400 -9.18 17.65 -2.54
C GLY A 400 -7.94 17.30 -3.37
N ALA A 401 -6.81 17.03 -2.72
CA ALA A 401 -5.59 16.57 -3.38
C ALA A 401 -5.76 15.18 -4.04
N GLN A 402 -6.63 14.34 -3.49
CA GLN A 402 -6.90 13.00 -4.01
C GLN A 402 -7.95 12.97 -5.13
N GLU A 403 -8.66 14.07 -5.39
CA GLU A 403 -9.59 14.17 -6.53
C GLU A 403 -8.85 14.07 -7.87
N ASN A 404 -9.59 13.77 -8.95
CA ASN A 404 -9.01 13.73 -10.29
C ASN A 404 -9.86 14.51 -11.31
N PRO A 405 -9.39 15.66 -11.81
CA PRO A 405 -8.13 16.32 -11.42
C PRO A 405 -8.16 16.79 -9.96
N SER A 406 -7.00 16.83 -9.31
CA SER A 406 -6.88 17.33 -7.92
C SER A 406 -7.38 18.77 -7.85
N ASN A 407 -8.07 19.15 -6.78
CA ASN A 407 -8.51 20.52 -6.54
C ASN A 407 -7.85 21.14 -5.30
N SER A 408 -8.03 22.44 -5.12
CA SER A 408 -7.39 23.22 -4.05
C SER A 408 -8.20 23.28 -2.75
N SER A 409 -9.25 22.46 -2.60
CA SER A 409 -10.06 22.47 -1.38
C SER A 409 -9.21 22.08 -0.17
N THR A 410 -9.38 22.83 0.92
CA THR A 410 -8.82 22.51 2.24
C THR A 410 -9.77 21.65 3.07
N ALA A 411 -10.92 21.26 2.50
CA ALA A 411 -11.85 20.35 3.16
C ALA A 411 -11.18 19.00 3.44
N THR A 412 -11.56 18.39 4.54
CA THR A 412 -10.99 17.11 4.98
C THR A 412 -12.07 16.20 5.53
N GLY A 413 -11.79 14.91 5.53
CA GLY A 413 -12.67 13.94 6.16
C GLY A 413 -12.00 12.58 6.34
N ASN A 414 -12.70 11.65 6.97
CA ASN A 414 -12.27 10.26 7.09
C ASN A 414 -13.44 9.34 6.81
N VAL A 415 -13.15 8.19 6.21
CA VAL A 415 -14.11 7.13 5.93
C VAL A 415 -13.55 5.81 6.40
N THR A 416 -14.43 4.98 6.95
CA THR A 416 -14.18 3.59 7.28
C THR A 416 -15.25 2.75 6.60
N ALA A 417 -14.83 1.78 5.81
CA ALA A 417 -15.69 0.81 5.14
C ALA A 417 -15.38 -0.60 5.61
N LEU A 418 -16.41 -1.36 5.97
CA LEU A 418 -16.38 -2.80 6.06
C LEU A 418 -16.86 -3.40 4.75
N LEU A 419 -16.09 -4.31 4.17
CA LEU A 419 -16.53 -5.17 3.08
C LEU A 419 -16.64 -6.60 3.59
N ASP A 420 -17.85 -7.14 3.68
CA ASP A 420 -18.11 -8.55 3.96
C ASP A 420 -18.16 -9.32 2.64
N ARG A 421 -17.18 -10.21 2.39
CA ARG A 421 -17.09 -10.95 1.13
C ARG A 421 -18.08 -12.10 0.99
N VAL A 422 -18.68 -12.55 2.09
CA VAL A 422 -19.70 -13.61 2.00
C VAL A 422 -20.99 -13.04 1.44
N THR A 423 -21.39 -11.87 1.92
CA THR A 423 -22.59 -11.17 1.46
C THR A 423 -22.32 -10.19 0.33
N ASN A 424 -21.05 -9.89 0.05
CA ASN A 424 -20.58 -8.74 -0.74
C ASN A 424 -21.20 -7.42 -0.28
N GLU A 425 -21.47 -7.26 1.02
CA GLU A 425 -21.99 -6.01 1.55
C GLU A 425 -20.84 -5.05 1.90
N VAL A 426 -20.95 -3.83 1.39
CA VAL A 426 -20.12 -2.69 1.78
C VAL A 426 -20.91 -1.86 2.78
N PHE A 427 -20.35 -1.64 3.97
CA PHE A 427 -20.93 -0.83 5.03
C PHE A 427 -19.96 0.27 5.42
N LEU A 428 -20.36 1.53 5.34
CA LEU A 428 -19.49 2.70 5.50
C LEU A 428 -20.01 3.67 6.55
N THR A 429 -19.09 4.15 7.39
CA THR A 429 -19.24 5.32 8.26
C THR A 429 -18.11 6.30 7.98
N GLY A 430 -18.36 7.59 8.14
CA GLY A 430 -17.36 8.62 7.96
C GLY A 430 -17.81 10.00 8.40
N ASN A 431 -16.90 10.96 8.29
CA ASN A 431 -17.11 12.36 8.58
C ASN A 431 -16.31 13.26 7.65
N PHE A 432 -16.74 14.50 7.51
CA PHE A 432 -16.07 15.52 6.72
C PHE A 432 -16.28 16.91 7.32
N SER A 433 -15.43 17.85 6.93
CA SER A 433 -15.48 19.23 7.40
C SER A 433 -14.91 20.20 6.38
N GLY A 434 -15.46 21.41 6.38
CA GLY A 434 -14.92 22.54 5.64
C GLY A 434 -15.13 22.52 4.12
N LEU A 435 -16.17 21.83 3.62
CA LEU A 435 -16.55 21.91 2.21
C LEU A 435 -16.87 23.36 1.80
N ALA A 436 -16.61 23.71 0.55
CA ALA A 436 -16.86 25.04 0.02
C ALA A 436 -18.35 25.39 -0.13
N ALA A 437 -19.21 24.36 -0.22
CA ALA A 437 -20.65 24.47 -0.22
C ALA A 437 -21.26 23.23 0.45
N ASP A 438 -22.55 23.29 0.77
CA ASP A 438 -23.25 22.16 1.38
C ASP A 438 -23.14 20.92 0.52
N ALA A 439 -22.82 19.78 1.16
CA ALA A 439 -22.76 18.51 0.46
C ALA A 439 -24.11 18.23 -0.24
N SER A 440 -24.01 17.66 -1.44
CA SER A 440 -25.17 17.32 -2.29
C SER A 440 -25.30 15.82 -2.51
N ALA A 441 -24.16 15.10 -2.53
CA ALA A 441 -24.11 13.66 -2.70
C ALA A 441 -22.76 13.13 -2.21
N GLY A 442 -22.71 11.83 -1.90
CA GLY A 442 -21.46 11.10 -1.73
C GLY A 442 -21.57 9.73 -2.39
N HIS A 443 -20.45 9.18 -2.83
CA HIS A 443 -20.45 7.90 -3.55
C HIS A 443 -19.22 7.06 -3.22
N ILE A 444 -19.31 5.76 -3.51
CA ILE A 444 -18.16 4.90 -3.77
C ILE A 444 -18.13 4.58 -5.26
N HIS A 445 -16.98 4.77 -5.89
CA HIS A 445 -16.74 4.54 -7.31
C HIS A 445 -15.80 3.35 -7.54
N ARG A 446 -15.85 2.78 -8.75
CA ARG A 446 -14.81 1.86 -9.25
C ARG A 446 -13.75 2.66 -10.00
N GLY A 447 -12.62 2.92 -9.36
CA GLY A 447 -11.50 3.61 -10.00
C GLY A 447 -10.21 3.45 -9.20
N ALA A 448 -9.11 3.19 -9.90
CA ALA A 448 -7.78 3.28 -9.33
C ALA A 448 -7.47 4.71 -8.88
N ALA A 449 -6.50 4.86 -7.99
CA ALA A 449 -6.02 6.17 -7.58
C ALA A 449 -5.56 7.00 -8.81
N GLY A 450 -5.97 8.26 -8.88
CA GLY A 450 -5.71 9.14 -10.03
C GLY A 450 -6.51 8.79 -11.30
N SER A 451 -7.52 7.93 -11.21
CA SER A 451 -8.49 7.65 -12.27
C SER A 451 -9.91 7.83 -11.76
N ASN A 452 -10.80 8.36 -12.60
CA ASN A 452 -12.24 8.41 -12.32
C ASN A 452 -12.90 7.14 -12.82
N GLY A 453 -14.04 6.78 -12.24
CA GLY A 453 -14.84 5.70 -12.77
C GLY A 453 -16.29 5.75 -12.32
N PRO A 454 -17.10 4.75 -12.68
CA PRO A 454 -18.53 4.78 -12.44
C PRO A 454 -18.86 4.72 -10.94
N VAL A 455 -19.96 5.38 -10.57
CA VAL A 455 -20.59 5.25 -9.24
C VAL A 455 -21.06 3.80 -9.08
N VAL A 456 -20.78 3.20 -7.92
CA VAL A 456 -21.22 1.85 -7.57
C VAL A 456 -22.08 1.85 -6.32
N VAL A 457 -21.74 2.67 -5.32
CA VAL A 457 -22.51 2.79 -4.06
C VAL A 457 -22.88 4.25 -3.86
N SER A 458 -24.16 4.52 -3.61
CA SER A 458 -24.61 5.83 -3.14
C SER A 458 -24.43 5.93 -1.63
N LEU A 459 -23.91 7.07 -1.17
CA LEU A 459 -23.72 7.41 0.23
C LEU A 459 -24.63 8.60 0.59
N SER A 460 -24.94 8.70 1.87
CA SER A 460 -25.79 9.74 2.45
C SER A 460 -24.94 10.68 3.29
N PRO A 461 -24.39 11.77 2.71
CA PRO A 461 -23.77 12.82 3.51
C PRO A 461 -24.82 13.63 4.28
N THR A 462 -24.42 14.26 5.38
CA THR A 462 -25.16 15.41 5.92
C THR A 462 -25.13 16.54 4.89
N LEU A 463 -26.26 17.18 4.59
CA LEU A 463 -26.33 18.23 3.56
C LEU A 463 -25.88 19.59 4.11
N LEU A 464 -24.63 19.65 4.57
CA LEU A 464 -23.97 20.82 5.16
C LEU A 464 -22.51 20.87 4.70
N THR A 465 -21.81 21.96 5.00
CA THR A 465 -20.37 22.09 4.74
C THR A 465 -19.50 21.20 5.64
N SER A 466 -20.05 20.72 6.76
CA SER A 466 -19.40 19.78 7.68
C SER A 466 -20.43 18.81 8.23
N GLY A 467 -20.05 17.55 8.40
CA GLY A 467 -20.98 16.54 8.88
C GLY A 467 -20.46 15.13 8.70
N THR A 468 -21.38 14.21 8.44
CA THR A 468 -21.12 12.77 8.45
C THR A 468 -21.49 12.14 7.12
N LEU A 469 -20.92 10.97 6.83
CA LEU A 469 -21.14 10.21 5.62
C LEU A 469 -21.49 8.76 5.99
N THR A 470 -22.63 8.27 5.53
CA THR A 470 -23.10 6.91 5.84
C THR A 470 -23.51 6.18 4.57
N GLY A 471 -23.32 4.86 4.50
CA GLY A 471 -23.92 4.07 3.43
C GLY A 471 -23.80 2.56 3.65
N SER A 472 -24.75 1.80 3.12
CA SER A 472 -24.61 0.35 2.99
C SER A 472 -25.21 -0.12 1.67
N SER A 473 -24.52 -1.03 0.98
CA SER A 473 -25.02 -1.69 -0.23
C SER A 473 -24.38 -3.05 -0.44
N VAL A 474 -25.15 -4.00 -0.95
CA VAL A 474 -24.59 -5.21 -1.56
C VAL A 474 -24.03 -4.85 -2.93
N VAL A 475 -22.83 -5.33 -3.25
CA VAL A 475 -22.13 -5.05 -4.51
C VAL A 475 -21.84 -6.36 -5.27
N SER A 476 -21.48 -6.24 -6.55
CA SER A 476 -21.00 -7.42 -7.30
C SER A 476 -19.67 -7.92 -6.74
N SER A 477 -19.40 -9.23 -6.81
CA SER A 477 -18.10 -9.81 -6.41
C SER A 477 -16.92 -9.12 -7.10
N SER A 478 -17.05 -8.82 -8.41
CA SER A 478 -15.99 -8.12 -9.17
C SER A 478 -15.67 -6.72 -8.65
N PHE A 479 -16.62 -6.05 -7.99
CA PHE A 479 -16.38 -4.75 -7.36
C PHE A 479 -15.80 -4.91 -5.96
N ALA A 480 -16.27 -5.91 -5.20
CA ALA A 480 -15.66 -6.28 -3.93
C ALA A 480 -14.16 -6.57 -4.11
N ASP A 481 -13.78 -7.29 -5.16
CA ASP A 481 -12.37 -7.51 -5.54
C ASP A 481 -11.67 -6.17 -5.81
N SER A 482 -12.29 -5.28 -6.58
CA SER A 482 -11.73 -3.95 -6.88
C SER A 482 -11.48 -3.12 -5.61
N MET A 483 -12.36 -3.17 -4.62
CA MET A 483 -12.18 -2.46 -3.35
C MET A 483 -10.96 -2.96 -2.57
N ILE A 484 -10.75 -4.27 -2.55
CA ILE A 484 -9.60 -4.86 -1.86
C ILE A 484 -8.29 -4.47 -2.55
N LEU A 485 -8.31 -4.45 -3.88
CA LEU A 485 -7.15 -4.13 -4.72
C LEU A 485 -6.77 -2.64 -4.72
N GLY A 486 -7.52 -1.78 -4.03
CA GLY A 486 -7.28 -0.35 -4.08
C GLY A 486 -7.79 0.30 -5.37
N PHE A 487 -8.78 -0.30 -6.04
CA PHE A 487 -9.45 0.22 -7.23
C PHE A 487 -10.86 0.73 -6.93
N ALA A 488 -11.10 1.18 -5.70
CA ALA A 488 -12.31 1.90 -5.33
C ALA A 488 -11.97 3.16 -4.53
N TYR A 489 -12.84 4.17 -4.60
CA TYR A 489 -12.69 5.39 -3.81
C TYR A 489 -14.03 5.91 -3.35
N ALA A 490 -14.05 6.56 -2.19
CA ALA A 490 -15.18 7.35 -1.73
C ALA A 490 -14.96 8.83 -2.07
N ASN A 491 -16.01 9.56 -2.39
CA ASN A 491 -15.96 11.01 -2.58
C ASN A 491 -17.23 11.72 -2.12
N ILE A 492 -17.16 13.05 -2.01
CA ILE A 492 -18.27 13.93 -1.65
C ILE A 492 -18.38 15.06 -2.67
N HIS A 493 -19.60 15.36 -3.11
CA HIS A 493 -19.93 16.36 -4.12
C HIS A 493 -20.74 17.51 -3.52
N ASN A 494 -20.65 18.69 -4.12
CA ASN A 494 -21.52 19.84 -3.85
C ASN A 494 -21.67 20.70 -5.12
N PRO A 495 -22.52 21.75 -5.11
CA PRO A 495 -22.73 22.57 -6.31
C PRO A 495 -21.47 23.26 -6.85
N SER A 496 -20.50 23.60 -6.00
CA SER A 496 -19.21 24.18 -6.41
C SER A 496 -18.26 23.14 -7.03
N PHE A 497 -18.44 21.88 -6.65
CA PHE A 497 -17.63 20.74 -7.08
C PHE A 497 -18.51 19.56 -7.53
N PRO A 498 -19.20 19.66 -8.68
CA PRO A 498 -20.11 18.61 -9.13
C PRO A 498 -19.40 17.29 -9.44
N GLY A 499 -18.11 17.32 -9.80
CA GLY A 499 -17.27 16.13 -9.99
C GLY A 499 -16.75 15.48 -8.70
N GLY A 500 -16.85 16.18 -7.56
CA GLY A 500 -16.26 15.80 -6.28
C GLY A 500 -15.37 16.91 -5.72
N GLU A 501 -15.57 17.29 -4.45
CA GLU A 501 -14.68 18.21 -3.73
C GLU A 501 -13.56 17.46 -3.00
N ILE A 502 -13.88 16.34 -2.35
CA ILE A 502 -12.90 15.53 -1.60
C ILE A 502 -13.08 14.05 -1.87
N ARG A 503 -11.95 13.35 -2.04
CA ARG A 503 -11.86 11.92 -2.36
C ARG A 503 -10.92 11.19 -1.40
N ALA A 504 -11.21 9.92 -1.16
CA ALA A 504 -10.39 8.99 -0.40
C ALA A 504 -10.30 7.67 -1.16
N GLN A 505 -9.09 7.22 -1.49
CA GLN A 505 -8.92 5.86 -2.01
C GLN A 505 -9.24 4.83 -0.92
N LEU A 506 -10.00 3.80 -1.27
CA LEU A 506 -10.34 2.68 -0.39
C LEU A 506 -9.54 1.46 -0.86
N GLY A 507 -8.87 0.78 0.08
CA GLY A 507 -8.08 -0.42 -0.20
C GLY A 507 -6.61 -0.27 0.18
N ASN A 508 -5.88 -1.38 0.14
CA ASN A 508 -4.51 -1.47 0.64
C ASN A 508 -3.51 -1.23 -0.51
N GLN A 509 -3.42 0.01 -1.02
CA GLN A 509 -2.37 0.39 -1.96
C GLN A 509 -1.55 1.54 -1.38
N VAL A 510 -0.37 1.19 -0.86
CA VAL A 510 0.74 2.12 -0.69
C VAL A 510 1.53 2.04 -1.99
N LEU A 511 1.38 3.01 -2.91
CA LEU A 511 2.27 3.12 -4.06
C LEU A 511 2.96 4.49 -4.06
N PRO A 512 4.29 4.56 -3.89
CA PRO A 512 5.07 5.79 -4.06
C PRO A 512 5.24 6.18 -5.54
N VAL A 513 5.52 7.47 -5.79
CA VAL A 513 5.86 8.06 -7.11
C VAL A 513 6.88 7.24 -7.89
N LYS A 514 6.63 7.05 -9.19
CA LYS A 514 7.51 6.26 -10.07
C LYS A 514 8.33 7.14 -11.01
N LEU A 515 9.54 7.48 -10.59
CA LEU A 515 10.60 8.03 -11.45
C LEU A 515 11.07 6.96 -12.45
N THR A 516 11.07 7.28 -13.75
CA THR A 516 11.65 6.42 -14.80
C THR A 516 13.07 6.82 -15.16
N TYR A 517 13.46 8.07 -14.91
CA TYR A 517 14.76 8.61 -15.29
C TYR A 517 15.15 9.82 -14.43
N PHE A 518 16.41 9.92 -14.02
CA PHE A 518 17.00 11.15 -13.47
C PHE A 518 18.49 11.22 -13.83
N ASN A 519 18.92 12.32 -14.45
CA ASN A 519 20.29 12.55 -14.85
C ASN A 519 20.64 14.05 -14.82
N GLY A 520 21.90 14.40 -15.06
CA GLY A 520 22.27 15.77 -15.37
C GLY A 520 23.62 15.92 -16.06
N TYR A 521 23.84 17.09 -16.66
CA TYR A 521 25.04 17.43 -17.40
C TYR A 521 25.46 18.87 -17.16
N LYS A 522 26.74 19.16 -17.39
CA LYS A 522 27.27 20.52 -17.34
C LYS A 522 27.31 21.13 -18.75
N GLN A 523 26.79 22.34 -18.91
CA GLN A 523 26.90 23.12 -20.15
C GLN A 523 27.06 24.60 -19.81
N ASN A 524 27.99 25.31 -20.47
CA ASN A 524 28.20 26.76 -20.29
C ASN A 524 28.34 27.22 -18.82
N ASN A 525 29.10 26.48 -18.00
CA ASN A 525 29.28 26.71 -16.55
C ASN A 525 27.98 26.65 -15.71
N LYS A 526 26.99 25.88 -16.18
CA LYS A 526 25.74 25.58 -15.47
C LYS A 526 25.55 24.07 -15.42
N VAL A 527 24.91 23.58 -14.36
CA VAL A 527 24.44 22.18 -14.29
C VAL A 527 22.98 22.16 -14.71
N THR A 528 22.64 21.32 -15.68
CA THR A 528 21.25 21.03 -16.06
C THR A 528 20.91 19.62 -15.63
N LEU A 529 19.90 19.49 -14.79
CA LEU A 529 19.30 18.24 -14.36
C LEU A 529 18.05 17.98 -15.19
N VAL A 530 17.83 16.74 -15.57
CA VAL A 530 16.67 16.28 -16.34
C VAL A 530 16.12 15.02 -15.72
N TRP A 531 14.80 14.90 -15.62
CA TRP A 531 14.15 13.70 -15.13
C TRP A 531 12.85 13.40 -15.86
N GLU A 532 12.44 12.15 -15.73
CA GLU A 532 11.18 11.63 -16.23
C GLU A 532 10.48 10.84 -15.14
N SER A 533 9.19 11.10 -14.96
CA SER A 533 8.28 10.32 -14.11
C SER A 533 7.28 9.58 -15.00
N SER A 534 6.85 8.41 -14.56
CA SER A 534 5.75 7.65 -15.20
C SER A 534 4.46 7.68 -14.41
N GLN A 535 4.53 8.09 -13.14
CA GLN A 535 3.39 8.22 -12.24
C GLN A 535 3.73 9.24 -11.16
N GLU A 536 2.89 10.28 -11.04
CA GLU A 536 3.07 11.40 -10.11
C GLU A 536 1.89 11.52 -9.14
N LEU A 537 1.25 10.39 -8.85
CA LEU A 537 0.10 10.34 -7.97
C LEU A 537 0.50 10.88 -6.58
N ASP A 538 -0.21 11.91 -6.15
CA ASP A 538 0.02 12.68 -4.93
C ASP A 538 1.33 13.48 -4.87
N LEU A 539 2.10 13.58 -5.96
CA LEU A 539 3.32 14.39 -5.95
C LEU A 539 3.01 15.89 -6.04
N LYS A 540 3.45 16.66 -5.04
CA LYS A 540 3.38 18.13 -5.03
C LYS A 540 4.49 18.76 -5.87
N GLN A 541 5.74 18.39 -5.59
CA GLN A 541 6.90 19.03 -6.19
C GLN A 541 8.17 18.18 -6.12
N PHE A 542 9.11 18.48 -7.00
CA PHE A 542 10.49 18.05 -6.91
C PHE A 542 11.33 19.19 -6.30
N GLU A 543 11.92 18.96 -5.15
CA GLU A 543 12.99 19.79 -4.60
C GLU A 543 14.33 19.26 -5.09
N ILE A 544 15.09 20.09 -5.80
CA ILE A 544 16.42 19.74 -6.30
C ILE A 544 17.40 20.00 -5.18
N GLU A 545 18.12 18.99 -4.73
CA GLU A 545 19.11 19.12 -3.66
C GLU A 545 20.51 18.82 -4.18
N GLN A 546 21.49 19.62 -3.76
CA GLN A 546 22.93 19.39 -3.98
C GLN A 546 23.62 19.09 -2.65
N LEU A 547 24.48 18.08 -2.62
CA LEU A 547 25.29 17.80 -1.44
C LEU A 547 26.33 18.90 -1.21
N GLY A 548 26.26 19.57 -0.06
CA GLY A 548 27.20 20.60 0.38
C GLY A 548 28.58 20.04 0.70
N ARG A 549 29.63 20.78 0.34
CA ARG A 549 31.03 20.31 0.39
C ARG A 549 31.68 20.44 1.76
N GLU A 550 31.23 21.38 2.58
CA GLU A 550 31.87 21.73 3.85
C GLU A 550 31.33 20.93 5.03
N ASN A 551 30.09 20.42 4.93
CA ASN A 551 29.38 19.77 6.03
C ASN A 551 28.59 18.52 5.63
N GLY A 552 28.63 18.11 4.35
CA GLY A 552 27.88 16.96 3.84
C GLY A 552 26.35 17.09 3.93
N LYS A 553 25.81 18.30 4.15
CA LYS A 553 24.36 18.52 4.21
C LYS A 553 23.78 18.78 2.83
N TRP A 554 22.56 18.32 2.59
CA TRP A 554 21.82 18.63 1.37
C TRP A 554 21.34 20.07 1.36
N ILE A 555 21.63 20.77 0.26
CA ILE A 555 21.26 22.17 0.04
C ILE A 555 20.18 22.19 -1.04
N ASN A 556 18.99 22.71 -0.72
CA ASN A 556 17.94 22.90 -1.73
C ASN A 556 18.38 23.98 -2.72
N LYS A 557 18.40 23.62 -4.00
CA LYS A 557 18.82 24.43 -5.14
C LYS A 557 17.64 25.05 -5.89
N GLY A 558 16.45 24.48 -5.72
CA GLY A 558 15.24 24.96 -6.35
C GLY A 558 14.11 23.95 -6.26
N VAL A 559 12.92 24.40 -6.60
CA VAL A 559 11.70 23.61 -6.58
C VAL A 559 11.08 23.63 -7.97
N VAL A 560 10.67 22.46 -8.45
CA VAL A 560 9.90 22.30 -9.68
C VAL A 560 8.60 21.62 -9.32
N ALA A 561 7.48 22.33 -9.44
CA ALA A 561 6.16 21.76 -9.21
C ALA A 561 5.94 20.54 -10.12
N ALA A 562 5.35 19.49 -9.58
CA ALA A 562 4.94 18.36 -10.38
C ALA A 562 3.81 18.78 -11.33
N LYS A 563 3.81 18.21 -12.54
CA LYS A 563 2.77 18.38 -13.54
C LYS A 563 1.56 17.47 -13.27
N LYS A 564 1.70 16.53 -12.33
CA LYS A 564 0.65 15.64 -11.80
C LYS A 564 0.04 14.75 -12.86
N MET A 565 0.88 14.22 -13.73
CA MET A 565 0.46 13.39 -14.86
C MET A 565 0.72 11.90 -14.55
N ASN A 566 -0.23 11.04 -14.87
CA ASN A 566 -0.07 9.57 -14.84
C ASN A 566 0.39 9.01 -16.18
N THR A 567 1.24 9.78 -16.86
CA THR A 567 1.89 9.46 -18.12
C THR A 567 3.35 9.86 -18.03
N VAL A 568 4.19 9.35 -18.93
CA VAL A 568 5.59 9.75 -19.07
C VAL A 568 5.71 11.27 -19.14
N THR A 569 6.36 11.88 -18.15
CA THR A 569 6.40 13.32 -17.96
C THR A 569 7.82 13.78 -17.70
N LYS A 570 8.29 14.72 -18.52
CA LYS A 570 9.67 15.20 -18.53
C LYS A 570 9.83 16.55 -17.86
N TYR A 571 10.94 16.71 -17.16
CA TYR A 571 11.32 17.91 -16.43
C TYR A 571 12.78 18.27 -16.65
N SER A 572 13.10 19.52 -16.36
CA SER A 572 14.47 20.02 -16.31
C SER A 572 14.62 21.09 -15.26
N PHE A 573 15.78 21.16 -14.63
CA PHE A 573 16.18 22.24 -13.73
C PHE A 573 17.62 22.66 -14.01
N THR A 574 17.90 23.96 -14.02
CA THR A 574 19.26 24.48 -14.26
C THR A 574 19.78 25.21 -13.01
N ASP A 575 20.91 24.74 -12.48
CA ASP A 575 21.63 25.33 -11.35
C ASP A 575 22.68 26.34 -11.84
N ILE A 576 22.55 27.61 -11.42
CA ILE A 576 23.35 28.77 -11.87
C ILE A 576 23.72 29.66 -10.67
N PRO A 577 24.90 30.31 -10.64
CA PRO A 577 26.09 30.08 -11.46
C PRO A 577 27.16 29.29 -10.69
N LEU A 578 27.90 28.42 -11.38
CA LEU A 578 28.97 27.59 -10.80
C LEU A 578 30.32 28.34 -10.76
N ILE A 579 30.32 29.61 -10.35
CA ILE A 579 31.53 30.43 -10.32
C ILE A 579 32.46 29.83 -9.24
N ASN A 580 33.62 29.31 -9.66
CA ASN A 580 34.68 28.72 -8.82
C ASN A 580 34.46 27.29 -8.29
N ASN A 581 33.50 26.52 -8.82
CA ASN A 581 33.29 25.13 -8.39
C ASN A 581 34.28 24.14 -9.06
N THR A 582 35.19 23.54 -8.30
CA THR A 582 36.06 22.42 -8.73
C THR A 582 35.57 21.09 -8.11
N GLY A 583 35.87 19.93 -8.69
CA GLY A 583 35.41 18.61 -8.21
C GLY A 583 34.05 18.18 -8.76
N TYR A 584 33.26 17.46 -7.96
CA TYR A 584 31.95 16.92 -8.36
C TYR A 584 30.80 17.57 -7.59
N GLY A 585 29.71 17.87 -8.30
CA GLY A 585 28.41 18.15 -7.70
C GLY A 585 27.61 16.86 -7.64
N ILE A 586 27.06 16.53 -6.48
CA ILE A 586 26.17 15.38 -6.28
C ILE A 586 24.77 15.93 -6.07
N TYR A 587 23.84 15.55 -6.92
CA TYR A 587 22.46 16.04 -6.90
C TYR A 587 21.47 14.90 -6.68
N ARG A 588 20.33 15.20 -6.04
CA ARG A 588 19.16 14.33 -5.97
C ARG A 588 17.88 15.14 -6.12
N LEU A 589 16.78 14.45 -6.43
CA LEU A 589 15.44 14.97 -6.29
C LEU A 589 14.88 14.52 -4.94
N LYS A 590 14.32 15.45 -4.18
CA LYS A 590 13.41 15.19 -3.08
C LYS A 590 12.00 15.41 -3.63
N MET A 591 11.29 14.31 -3.82
CA MET A 591 9.90 14.27 -4.23
C MET A 591 9.05 14.50 -3.00
N VAL A 592 8.29 15.58 -2.99
CA VAL A 592 7.40 15.93 -1.88
C VAL A 592 5.99 15.71 -2.38
N ASP A 593 5.24 14.90 -1.66
CA ASP A 593 3.83 14.63 -1.91
C ASP A 593 2.94 15.75 -1.33
N GLU A 594 1.68 15.82 -1.75
CA GLU A 594 0.71 16.83 -1.34
C GLU A 594 0.33 16.75 0.13
N ASP A 595 0.46 15.56 0.73
CA ASP A 595 0.29 15.35 2.17
C ASP A 595 1.59 15.55 2.98
N GLY A 596 2.66 16.01 2.32
CA GLY A 596 3.96 16.28 2.92
C GLY A 596 4.85 15.05 3.09
N ARG A 597 4.44 13.85 2.63
CA ARG A 597 5.35 12.70 2.53
C ARG A 597 6.48 12.99 1.56
N VAL A 598 7.63 12.36 1.80
CA VAL A 598 8.83 12.61 1.02
C VAL A 598 9.46 11.31 0.55
N ALA A 599 9.83 11.27 -0.72
CA ALA A 599 10.65 10.24 -1.33
C ALA A 599 11.88 10.89 -1.99
N TYR A 600 12.97 10.15 -2.18
CA TYR A 600 14.18 10.68 -2.80
C TYR A 600 14.56 9.87 -4.04
N SER A 601 15.09 10.52 -5.06
CA SER A 601 15.69 9.85 -6.21
C SER A 601 17.05 9.25 -5.86
N THR A 602 17.61 8.46 -6.78
CA THR A 602 19.05 8.20 -6.81
C THR A 602 19.84 9.50 -6.97
N THR A 603 21.13 9.45 -6.66
CA THR A 603 22.02 10.62 -6.83
C THR A 603 22.69 10.63 -8.20
N VAL A 604 22.87 11.82 -8.77
CA VAL A 604 23.62 12.02 -10.02
C VAL A 604 24.89 12.83 -9.71
N LYS A 605 26.03 12.32 -10.19
CA LYS A 605 27.35 12.89 -9.94
C LYS A 605 27.86 13.59 -11.19
N ILE A 606 28.03 14.91 -11.13
CA ILE A 606 28.37 15.75 -12.28
C ILE A 606 29.72 16.42 -12.03
N ASN A 607 30.63 16.33 -13.01
CA ASN A 607 31.96 16.93 -12.91
C ASN A 607 31.89 18.44 -13.17
N LEU A 608 32.22 19.24 -12.15
CA LEU A 608 32.15 20.69 -12.20
C LEU A 608 33.45 21.35 -12.70
N ASN A 609 34.56 20.61 -12.72
CA ASN A 609 35.88 21.13 -13.14
C ASN A 609 35.82 21.89 -14.46
N ILE A 610 36.19 23.16 -14.43
CA ILE A 610 36.25 24.04 -15.59
C ILE A 610 37.28 23.47 -16.58
N ASN A 611 36.94 23.43 -17.88
CA ASN A 611 37.80 22.97 -18.99
C ASN A 611 38.20 21.47 -19.04
N LYS A 612 37.54 20.56 -18.32
CA LYS A 612 37.74 19.10 -18.51
C LYS A 612 36.73 18.53 -19.51
N ALA A 613 37.23 17.73 -20.46
CA ALA A 613 36.42 17.04 -21.46
C ALA A 613 35.37 16.11 -20.81
N ALA A 614 34.11 16.22 -21.20
CA ALA A 614 33.02 15.40 -20.67
C ALA A 614 32.03 15.01 -21.77
N LEU A 615 31.52 13.78 -21.68
CA LEU A 615 30.49 13.22 -22.56
C LEU A 615 29.23 12.97 -21.74
N SER A 616 28.07 13.37 -22.26
CA SER A 616 26.77 13.09 -21.66
C SER A 616 25.75 12.73 -22.73
N ILE A 617 24.76 11.94 -22.33
CA ILE A 617 23.65 11.52 -23.18
C ILE A 617 22.36 12.14 -22.63
N ALA A 618 21.60 12.80 -23.51
CA ALA A 618 20.48 13.64 -23.10
C ALA A 618 19.21 12.84 -22.76
N THR A 619 19.06 11.63 -23.31
CA THR A 619 17.92 10.74 -23.05
C THR A 619 18.39 9.29 -22.99
N ASN A 620 17.95 8.54 -21.99
CA ASN A 620 18.26 7.12 -21.81
C ASN A 620 17.12 6.45 -21.02
N PRO A 621 16.36 5.48 -21.57
CA PRO A 621 16.53 4.82 -22.87
C PRO A 621 16.27 5.72 -24.09
N VAL A 622 16.86 5.38 -25.24
CA VAL A 622 16.68 6.10 -26.51
C VAL A 622 15.66 5.40 -27.41
N SER A 623 14.38 5.70 -27.19
CA SER A 623 13.27 5.01 -27.88
C SER A 623 12.96 5.54 -29.29
N ASN A 624 13.28 6.81 -29.61
CA ASN A 624 13.00 7.42 -30.91
C ASN A 624 14.01 7.04 -32.02
N GLY A 625 14.98 6.18 -31.67
CA GLY A 625 16.05 5.73 -32.56
C GLY A 625 17.09 6.80 -32.91
N MET A 626 17.12 7.93 -32.20
CA MET A 626 18.07 9.00 -32.43
C MET A 626 18.73 9.41 -31.11
N LEU A 627 19.96 8.96 -30.89
CA LEU A 627 20.72 9.23 -29.68
C LEU A 627 21.27 10.67 -29.72
N GLN A 628 20.86 11.47 -28.75
CA GLN A 628 21.37 12.82 -28.56
C GLN A 628 22.48 12.83 -27.50
N TYR A 629 23.67 13.30 -27.87
CA TYR A 629 24.82 13.38 -26.98
C TYR A 629 25.44 14.79 -27.00
N ILE A 630 26.09 15.15 -25.89
CA ILE A 630 26.72 16.45 -25.68
C ILE A 630 28.16 16.21 -25.25
N ILE A 631 29.09 16.85 -25.96
CA ILE A 631 30.51 16.87 -25.60
C ILE A 631 30.84 18.27 -25.11
N THR A 632 31.51 18.40 -23.97
CA THR A 632 31.98 19.70 -23.45
C THR A 632 33.46 19.62 -23.11
N GLY A 633 34.13 20.78 -22.98
CA GLY A 633 35.52 20.84 -22.50
C GLY A 633 36.57 20.40 -23.53
N LEU A 634 36.24 20.38 -24.81
CA LEU A 634 37.18 20.20 -25.94
C LEU A 634 37.23 21.49 -26.77
N SER A 635 38.31 21.69 -27.54
CA SER A 635 38.52 22.92 -28.34
C SER A 635 37.72 22.89 -29.67
N SER A 636 36.96 23.96 -29.94
CA SER A 636 35.83 24.09 -30.90
C SER A 636 36.06 23.71 -32.37
N ASN A 637 37.27 23.34 -32.80
CA ASN A 637 37.66 23.23 -34.21
C ASN A 637 38.26 21.87 -34.63
N ARG A 638 37.93 20.76 -33.95
CA ARG A 638 38.54 19.44 -34.25
C ARG A 638 37.52 18.32 -34.46
N LYS A 639 37.75 17.50 -35.50
CA LYS A 639 36.97 16.28 -35.80
C LYS A 639 37.16 15.26 -34.68
N VAL A 640 36.07 14.73 -34.14
CA VAL A 640 36.10 13.69 -33.10
C VAL A 640 35.50 12.40 -33.63
N SER A 641 36.11 11.26 -33.27
CA SER A 641 35.58 9.94 -33.59
C SER A 641 34.52 9.56 -32.56
N VAL A 642 33.30 9.28 -33.03
CA VAL A 642 32.18 8.87 -32.18
C VAL A 642 31.75 7.48 -32.60
N THR A 643 31.92 6.51 -31.71
CA THR A 643 31.54 5.12 -31.95
C THR A 643 30.54 4.65 -30.92
N ILE A 644 29.64 3.76 -31.32
CA ILE A 644 28.79 3.00 -30.42
C ILE A 644 29.33 1.57 -30.43
N ILE A 645 29.62 1.06 -29.25
CA ILE A 645 29.99 -0.33 -29.04
C ILE A 645 28.89 -1.07 -28.27
N ASP A 646 28.68 -2.33 -28.61
CA ASP A 646 27.92 -3.25 -27.75
C ASP A 646 28.80 -3.71 -26.56
N TYR A 647 28.23 -4.52 -25.66
CA TYR A 647 28.96 -5.02 -24.48
C TYR A 647 30.10 -6.00 -24.79
N SER A 648 30.12 -6.59 -25.99
CA SER A 648 31.27 -7.39 -26.45
C SER A 648 32.43 -6.51 -26.93
N GLY A 649 32.25 -5.19 -26.95
CA GLY A 649 33.22 -4.23 -27.47
C GLY A 649 33.16 -4.06 -29.00
N LYS A 650 32.21 -4.73 -29.68
CA LYS A 650 32.05 -4.63 -31.12
C LYS A 650 31.42 -3.28 -31.47
N VAL A 651 32.03 -2.58 -32.44
CA VAL A 651 31.48 -1.33 -32.99
C VAL A 651 30.21 -1.65 -33.78
N VAL A 652 29.08 -1.08 -33.35
CA VAL A 652 27.76 -1.28 -33.96
C VAL A 652 27.25 -0.05 -34.70
N ALA A 653 27.83 1.13 -34.43
CA ALA A 653 27.64 2.33 -35.22
C ALA A 653 28.86 3.25 -35.08
N SER A 654 29.15 4.08 -36.08
CA SER A 654 30.17 5.12 -35.99
C SER A 654 29.77 6.35 -36.79
N THR A 655 30.26 7.50 -36.36
CA THR A 655 30.16 8.75 -37.09
C THR A 655 31.37 9.64 -36.77
N VAL A 656 31.65 10.59 -37.66
CA VAL A 656 32.63 11.65 -37.41
C VAL A 656 31.85 12.93 -37.15
N ALA A 657 31.94 13.44 -35.92
CA ALA A 657 31.27 14.69 -35.57
C ALA A 657 32.22 15.87 -35.81
N ALA A 658 31.72 16.88 -36.54
CA ALA A 658 32.49 18.08 -36.91
C ALA A 658 32.44 19.19 -35.86
N THR A 659 31.51 19.13 -34.89
CA THR A 659 31.25 20.22 -33.93
C THR A 659 31.00 19.72 -32.51
N LEU A 660 31.50 20.45 -31.52
CA LEU A 660 31.45 20.14 -30.08
C LEU A 660 30.12 20.51 -29.39
N ASN A 661 29.03 20.58 -30.14
CA ASN A 661 27.70 20.93 -29.63
C ASN A 661 26.86 19.68 -29.33
N THR A 662 25.57 19.90 -29.08
CA THR A 662 24.55 18.86 -29.14
C THR A 662 24.59 18.17 -30.51
N ASN A 663 24.85 16.87 -30.52
CA ASN A 663 24.96 16.05 -31.73
C ASN A 663 23.98 14.88 -31.67
N PHE A 664 23.66 14.32 -32.83
CA PHE A 664 22.77 13.18 -32.96
C PHE A 664 23.48 12.04 -33.71
N ILE A 665 23.23 10.81 -33.26
CA ILE A 665 23.59 9.60 -34.01
C ILE A 665 22.35 8.74 -34.19
N ASN A 666 22.08 8.34 -35.42
CA ASN A 666 20.95 7.48 -35.74
C ASN A 666 21.27 6.07 -35.26
N ILE A 667 20.44 5.56 -34.37
CA ILE A 667 20.56 4.22 -33.81
C ILE A 667 19.37 3.34 -34.17
N ARG A 668 18.44 3.78 -35.05
CA ARG A 668 17.20 3.05 -35.42
C ARG A 668 17.40 1.59 -35.79
N ASN A 669 18.57 1.22 -36.32
CA ASN A 669 18.88 -0.14 -36.74
C ASN A 669 19.56 -1.00 -35.67
N LEU A 670 19.94 -0.44 -34.52
CA LEU A 670 20.43 -1.24 -33.38
C LEU A 670 19.28 -2.08 -32.79
N ALA A 671 19.57 -3.28 -32.30
CA ALA A 671 18.58 -4.04 -31.52
C ALA A 671 18.27 -3.31 -30.20
N ALA A 672 17.13 -3.64 -29.58
CA ALA A 672 16.90 -3.24 -28.20
C ALA A 672 17.99 -3.88 -27.32
N GLY A 673 18.63 -3.07 -26.48
CA GLY A 673 19.81 -3.51 -25.76
C GLY A 673 20.61 -2.34 -25.23
N ALA A 674 21.68 -2.64 -24.49
CA ALA A 674 22.52 -1.60 -23.94
C ALA A 674 23.91 -1.56 -24.60
N TYR A 675 24.42 -0.34 -24.66
CA TYR A 675 25.48 0.10 -25.54
C TYR A 675 26.35 1.12 -24.82
N ARG A 676 27.57 1.34 -25.31
CA ARG A 676 28.40 2.47 -24.90
C ARG A 676 28.66 3.39 -26.09
N LEU A 677 28.39 4.67 -25.89
CA LEU A 677 28.91 5.73 -26.75
C LEU A 677 30.35 6.02 -26.32
N VAL A 678 31.29 5.90 -27.25
CA VAL A 678 32.70 6.19 -27.06
C VAL A 678 33.08 7.36 -27.94
N VAL A 679 33.72 8.36 -27.35
CA VAL A 679 34.25 9.53 -28.05
C VAL A 679 35.76 9.57 -27.86
N GLN A 680 36.50 9.58 -28.95
CA GLN A 680 37.95 9.71 -28.96
C GLN A 680 38.36 11.09 -29.51
N ALA A 681 39.10 11.85 -28.70
CA ALA A 681 39.62 13.17 -29.05
C ALA A 681 40.90 13.52 -28.25
N ASP A 682 41.96 13.94 -28.94
CA ASP A 682 43.22 14.44 -28.34
C ASP A 682 43.79 13.53 -27.22
N GLY A 683 43.86 12.21 -27.46
CA GLY A 683 44.32 11.22 -26.47
C GLY A 683 43.36 10.92 -25.32
N ASN A 684 42.21 11.62 -25.25
CA ASN A 684 41.13 11.34 -24.30
C ASN A 684 40.13 10.35 -24.90
N ILE A 685 39.75 9.37 -24.08
CA ILE A 685 38.65 8.44 -24.36
C ILE A 685 37.53 8.78 -23.37
N LEU A 686 36.42 9.30 -23.88
CA LEU A 686 35.21 9.53 -23.12
C LEU A 686 34.22 8.41 -23.42
N GLN A 687 33.55 7.87 -22.40
CA GLN A 687 32.57 6.80 -22.57
C GLN A 687 31.31 7.10 -21.77
N GLN A 688 30.15 6.82 -22.35
CA GLN A 688 28.86 6.93 -21.67
C GLN A 688 27.96 5.76 -22.09
N ALA A 689 27.43 5.02 -21.12
CA ALA A 689 26.48 3.95 -21.38
C ALA A 689 25.07 4.50 -21.68
N PHE A 690 24.34 3.82 -22.56
CA PHE A 690 22.91 4.04 -22.81
C PHE A 690 22.21 2.75 -23.23
N THR A 691 20.88 2.72 -23.13
CA THR A 691 20.01 1.66 -23.63
C THR A 691 19.21 2.19 -24.82
N LYS A 692 19.03 1.36 -25.84
CA LYS A 692 18.10 1.63 -26.95
C LYS A 692 16.79 0.91 -26.73
#